data_AF-C6E386-F1
#
_entry.id   AF-C6E386-F1
#
_cell.length_a   1.000
_cell.length_b   1.000
_cell.length_c   1.000
_cell.angle_alpha   90.00
_cell.angle_beta   90.00
_cell.angle_gamma   90.00
#
_symmetry.space_group_name_H-M   'P 1'
#
loop_
_entity.id
_entity.type
_entity.pdbx_description
1 polymer ?
#
loop_
_entity_poly.entity_id
_entity_poly.type
_entity_poly.pdbx_seq_one_letter_code
_entity_poly.pdbx_strand_id
1 'polypeptide(L)'
;MNSCRSLKCCNLILSLTMLFLVMGILSVSGQPAHASTRQYVMTCISCHKMPPLDSADGTRIPYTGALKGSHLGHASASTSSCAKCHRDDVANYRTAHRNRLIEISPAINSVAGAAYSRGFFNQTSVPPAILGTCSSVDCHFESTTPSWGTTVLKAPEDCSACHGSAPADGNHPGSGQKHGVYYDTGTGSCAVCHPDHLGDAKPFAHATSAGSRALAVQFTTLPNKGGSYSRDLSYPNYLPSKSGLRNGSCLGLYCHSPGNKNSSFDPPNQAATWGGTLNCAGCHKAGLASGSVMTSGSHGKHVDGSVSSFACSKCHFATATSSMTIADVTQHVNGRVDIFFGVSTSAANGSYNGLISPVSKLPGSGYGACSNVYCHSNGQSEGGVGIAYRTPIWGSGTTGKCGSCHADGSGHNDAVPAMSSGSHKKHLSYTLLATSGPVRCTICHNVKGAKFTAYASCSQMSCHSTGGAIKHSDQEIDVSLVSYFGGVYDGTRAPGDGYGACANVYCHSNGQATPSYAPPVTWGAVTLRCDACHGSATSKGGSDTTTSLSGKHAAHVNNALVLGAGKSLHCIDCHSITVSSDTTIASTAVHVNKMLNYTGHYAGGPRRYSSTTKVCSNIYCHSSGQAKPVFRNMTGTKSWASTGTLSCNGCHGYGPGTFASVAGEPNYLNGGAGSGTANSHQKHMAGANLLDSRGCAKCHRSTADQGMAGKLRDYSSAHLNGSRDVSFAVLGNISGHYSAAAKTCSNTYCHGGGSIQWGGQGPLACNSCHGDAETLGTNAHARHISPSSGKAISCAICHAATAAGNGSIADGTIHADGKKDVVFSGAALGTQMDLTGNCSTSYCHSNGKGSYSTPNWSANSSGACGTCHATAPGLGSPLIASGAHFSHFSTAATSYGPMFSTGNVTGCQACHDFGNELASTHIDQTVNVNSSLGYSTSGTCTPCHTKEVSWTGGAVSCESCHAGTLSVINGVTASDKSQAATRGHGGPTIGKGCTDCHERNARHINGGSRLRAQFSGGLNLECNYCHDDSSVLLDPDSRNMSTHVLVKGGTPAMECAQCHDPHGSNNLKMIRAVINGKEIVFNDMMNGLIDTVTNQGICQVCHTQTSHYRAGIPETDHPTSGCLSCHPHVGAEAAFLPQSRRY
;
A
#
# COMPACT_ATOMS: atom_id res chain seq x y z
N MET A 1 -37.91 100.22 6.02
CA MET A 1 -38.52 99.57 4.84
C MET A 1 -38.40 98.07 5.01
N ASN A 2 -39.41 97.30 4.59
CA ASN A 2 -39.46 95.81 4.52
C ASN A 2 -38.96 95.06 5.78
N SER A 3 -39.82 94.73 6.75
CA SER A 3 -40.69 93.52 6.78
C SER A 3 -39.92 92.20 6.89
N CYS A 4 -40.19 91.30 7.85
CA CYS A 4 -41.14 91.40 8.98
C CYS A 4 -40.81 90.40 10.12
N ARG A 5 -40.78 90.86 11.37
CA ARG A 5 -40.99 90.11 12.63
C ARG A 5 -41.20 91.11 13.80
N SER A 6 -41.97 90.74 14.82
CA SER A 6 -42.39 91.60 15.95
C SER A 6 -42.55 90.76 17.24
N LEU A 7 -42.87 91.25 18.46
CA LEU A 7 -43.52 92.49 18.91
C LEU A 7 -43.30 92.74 20.46
N LYS A 8 -43.10 94.01 20.91
CA LYS A 8 -43.25 94.56 22.32
C LYS A 8 -42.33 94.00 23.45
N CYS A 9 -42.21 94.54 24.70
CA CYS A 9 -42.11 95.88 25.38
C CYS A 9 -42.09 95.63 26.94
N CYS A 10 -41.69 96.49 27.92
CA CYS A 10 -40.77 97.64 28.09
C CYS A 10 -40.64 97.99 29.62
N ASN A 11 -39.66 98.84 30.04
CA ASN A 11 -39.48 99.52 31.36
C ASN A 11 -39.07 98.63 32.59
N LEU A 12 -38.54 99.09 33.74
CA LEU A 12 -38.23 100.46 34.26
C LEU A 12 -36.98 100.55 35.19
N ILE A 13 -36.31 101.69 35.02
CA ILE A 13 -35.28 102.50 35.73
C ILE A 13 -35.39 102.66 37.28
N LEU A 14 -34.23 102.69 37.99
CA LEU A 14 -33.81 103.60 39.11
C LEU A 14 -32.31 103.31 39.45
N SER A 15 -31.50 104.07 40.23
CA SER A 15 -31.60 105.34 40.99
C SER A 15 -30.21 106.04 41.04
N LEU A 16 -29.94 107.06 41.90
CA LEU A 16 -28.75 107.94 41.81
C LEU A 16 -28.13 108.44 43.16
N THR A 17 -26.82 108.73 43.12
CA THR A 17 -25.96 109.60 43.98
C THR A 17 -26.42 110.07 45.38
N MET A 18 -25.65 109.68 46.41
CA MET A 18 -25.25 110.46 47.61
C MET A 18 -24.07 109.73 48.30
N LEU A 19 -23.20 110.31 49.14
CA LEU A 19 -22.95 111.68 49.63
C LEU A 19 -21.43 111.83 49.94
N PHE A 20 -20.91 113.07 50.04
CA PHE A 20 -19.63 113.43 50.66
C PHE A 20 -19.86 114.65 51.59
N LEU A 21 -18.91 114.95 52.49
CA LEU A 21 -18.85 116.14 53.38
C LEU A 21 -19.72 116.12 54.67
N VAL A 22 -19.07 116.21 55.84
CA VAL A 22 -19.35 117.08 57.03
C VAL A 22 -18.50 116.64 58.24
N MET A 23 -17.80 117.61 58.86
CA MET A 23 -17.29 117.78 60.26
C MET A 23 -16.95 116.55 61.15
N GLY A 24 -15.97 116.56 62.08
CA GLY A 24 -15.15 117.64 62.66
C GLY A 24 -15.52 117.96 64.13
N ILE A 25 -14.62 118.63 64.88
CA ILE A 25 -14.78 119.32 66.21
C ILE A 25 -14.24 118.58 67.49
N LEU A 26 -13.65 119.37 68.43
CA LEU A 26 -13.12 119.10 69.81
C LEU A 26 -11.86 118.21 69.95
N SER A 27 -10.69 118.56 70.55
CA SER A 27 -10.04 119.77 71.12
C SER A 27 -9.90 119.93 72.67
N VAL A 28 -8.65 120.23 73.15
CA VAL A 28 -8.28 120.89 74.44
C VAL A 28 -8.48 120.04 75.72
N SER A 29 -7.75 120.10 76.86
CA SER A 29 -6.59 120.86 77.46
C SER A 29 -5.71 119.88 78.30
N GLY A 30 -4.58 120.20 78.98
CA GLY A 30 -3.83 121.46 79.25
C GLY A 30 -2.57 121.23 80.12
N GLN A 31 -1.92 122.30 80.58
CA GLN A 31 -0.73 122.34 81.48
C GLN A 31 -0.99 123.34 82.63
N PRO A 32 -0.33 123.23 83.81
CA PRO A 32 0.56 124.35 84.22
C PRO A 32 1.75 124.05 85.19
N ALA A 33 2.72 124.98 85.18
CA ALA A 33 3.51 125.56 86.30
C ALA A 33 4.55 124.76 87.13
N HIS A 34 5.84 125.13 86.96
CA HIS A 34 6.70 125.93 87.90
C HIS A 34 6.44 125.88 89.43
N ALA A 35 7.44 125.91 90.35
CA ALA A 35 8.90 126.11 90.26
C ALA A 35 9.69 125.63 91.53
N SER A 36 11.02 125.58 91.42
CA SER A 36 12.06 125.65 92.49
C SER A 36 12.19 124.45 93.48
N THR A 37 13.37 124.07 94.01
CA THR A 37 14.76 124.54 93.79
C THR A 37 15.76 123.36 93.86
N ARG A 38 16.90 123.50 93.17
CA ARG A 38 18.05 122.56 93.04
C ARG A 38 18.23 121.46 94.11
N GLN A 39 17.90 120.23 93.73
CA GLN A 39 18.82 119.09 93.85
C GLN A 39 19.15 118.62 92.42
N TYR A 40 20.36 118.13 92.13
CA TYR A 40 20.77 117.84 90.74
C TYR A 40 19.87 116.76 90.08
N VAL A 41 19.02 117.18 89.14
CA VAL A 41 18.23 116.27 88.29
C VAL A 41 19.15 115.64 87.26
N MET A 42 19.69 114.48 87.61
CA MET A 42 20.39 113.59 86.69
C MET A 42 19.38 113.05 85.65
N THR A 43 19.84 112.75 84.44
CA THR A 43 19.04 112.06 83.40
C THR A 43 19.83 110.87 82.85
N CYS A 44 19.27 110.08 81.93
CA CYS A 44 20.04 109.01 81.25
C CYS A 44 21.28 109.60 80.54
N ILE A 45 21.09 110.71 79.80
CA ILE A 45 22.14 111.40 79.03
C ILE A 45 23.27 111.92 79.94
N SER A 46 22.97 112.20 81.21
CA SER A 46 23.97 112.57 82.22
C SER A 46 24.89 111.42 82.65
N CYS A 47 24.61 110.18 82.23
CA CYS A 47 25.41 108.99 82.54
C CYS A 47 25.88 108.21 81.29
N HIS A 48 25.11 108.24 80.19
CA HIS A 48 25.42 107.61 78.90
C HIS A 48 24.51 108.15 77.78
N LYS A 49 24.94 108.07 76.51
CA LYS A 49 24.04 108.35 75.36
C LYS A 49 22.83 107.38 75.30
N MET A 50 21.82 107.71 74.50
CA MET A 50 20.61 106.90 74.30
C MET A 50 20.50 106.41 72.84
N PRO A 51 20.59 105.09 72.56
CA PRO A 51 21.00 104.03 73.48
C PRO A 51 22.47 104.22 73.91
N PRO A 52 22.96 103.48 74.93
CA PRO A 52 24.38 103.49 75.28
C PRO A 52 25.25 103.22 74.05
N LEU A 53 26.38 103.93 73.93
CA LEU A 53 27.36 103.58 72.91
C LEU A 53 28.11 102.32 73.33
N ASP A 54 28.35 101.43 72.38
CA ASP A 54 29.13 100.22 72.60
C ASP A 54 30.63 100.53 72.56
N SER A 55 31.36 100.19 73.62
CA SER A 55 32.80 100.44 73.72
C SER A 55 33.62 99.33 73.05
N ALA A 56 34.49 99.69 72.10
CA ALA A 56 35.22 98.76 71.24
C ALA A 56 36.37 98.03 71.97
N ASP A 57 37.13 98.73 72.81
CA ASP A 57 38.12 98.11 73.71
C ASP A 57 37.46 97.51 74.97
N GLY A 58 36.17 97.78 75.17
CA GLY A 58 35.35 97.34 76.28
C GLY A 58 35.46 98.21 77.53
N THR A 59 36.39 99.15 77.62
CA THR A 59 36.51 100.07 78.76
C THR A 59 35.28 100.94 78.92
N ARG A 60 34.95 101.36 80.15
CA ARG A 60 33.88 102.34 80.36
C ARG A 60 34.42 103.75 80.10
N ILE A 61 34.00 104.36 78.99
CA ILE A 61 34.44 105.70 78.57
C ILE A 61 33.63 106.76 79.34
N PRO A 62 34.23 107.52 80.29
CA PRO A 62 33.44 108.29 81.27
C PRO A 62 32.62 109.44 80.67
N TYR A 63 33.11 110.05 79.58
CA TYR A 63 32.55 111.26 78.95
C TYR A 63 31.50 110.97 77.85
N THR A 64 31.41 109.73 77.36
CA THR A 64 30.31 109.28 76.48
C THR A 64 29.33 108.34 77.20
N GLY A 65 29.75 107.80 78.35
CA GLY A 65 29.12 106.68 79.03
C GLY A 65 29.12 105.39 78.22
N ALA A 66 30.00 105.27 77.21
CA ALA A 66 30.12 104.04 76.45
C ALA A 66 30.61 102.89 77.33
N LEU A 67 30.13 101.68 77.07
CA LEU A 67 30.44 100.47 77.82
C LEU A 67 30.36 99.25 76.89
N LYS A 68 31.05 98.15 77.21
CA LYS A 68 31.03 96.95 76.35
C LYS A 68 29.60 96.42 76.17
N GLY A 69 29.16 96.20 74.93
CA GLY A 69 27.82 95.70 74.65
C GLY A 69 27.47 95.70 73.16
N SER A 70 26.20 95.41 72.86
CA SER A 70 25.64 95.41 71.49
C SER A 70 24.36 96.25 71.38
N HIS A 71 24.27 97.34 72.15
CA HIS A 71 23.09 98.20 72.27
C HIS A 71 22.74 98.91 70.96
N LEU A 72 23.73 99.33 70.17
CA LEU A 72 23.53 100.00 68.88
C LEU A 72 22.85 99.09 67.84
N GLY A 73 22.97 97.77 67.97
CA GLY A 73 22.31 96.79 67.11
C GLY A 73 20.91 96.35 67.58
N HIS A 74 20.56 96.57 68.86
CA HIS A 74 19.36 96.00 69.49
C HIS A 74 18.38 97.03 70.06
N ALA A 75 18.84 98.24 70.39
CA ALA A 75 18.05 99.30 71.00
C ALA A 75 17.95 100.53 70.07
N SER A 76 16.93 101.34 70.31
CA SER A 76 16.74 102.64 69.67
C SER A 76 16.98 103.76 70.69
N ALA A 77 16.83 105.01 70.27
CA ALA A 77 16.84 106.14 71.21
C ALA A 77 15.63 106.14 72.18
N SER A 78 14.60 105.30 71.99
CA SER A 78 13.44 105.24 72.88
C SER A 78 13.72 104.46 74.17
N THR A 79 13.27 104.99 75.30
CA THR A 79 13.27 104.30 76.60
C THR A 79 12.49 102.97 76.57
N SER A 80 11.41 102.91 75.80
CA SER A 80 10.61 101.70 75.59
C SER A 80 11.38 100.56 74.90
N SER A 81 12.40 100.86 74.08
CA SER A 81 13.27 99.83 73.51
C SER A 81 14.26 99.27 74.53
N CYS A 82 14.73 100.09 75.48
CA CYS A 82 15.58 99.65 76.59
C CYS A 82 14.81 98.83 77.64
N ALA A 83 13.56 99.19 77.94
CA ALA A 83 12.72 98.51 78.94
C ALA A 83 12.53 97.01 78.66
N LYS A 84 12.47 96.61 77.37
CA LYS A 84 12.44 95.20 76.93
C LYS A 84 13.56 94.35 77.54
N CYS A 85 14.73 94.94 77.77
CA CYS A 85 15.89 94.27 78.34
C CYS A 85 16.12 94.63 79.81
N HIS A 86 15.80 95.86 80.25
CA HIS A 86 16.19 96.41 81.55
C HIS A 86 15.04 96.67 82.53
N ARG A 87 13.86 96.04 82.31
CA ARG A 87 12.64 96.18 83.14
C ARG A 87 12.01 97.59 83.05
N ASP A 88 10.85 97.79 83.65
CA ASP A 88 10.12 99.06 83.56
C ASP A 88 10.73 100.21 84.39
N ASP A 89 11.66 99.92 85.31
CA ASP A 89 12.31 100.96 86.12
C ASP A 89 13.23 101.88 85.29
N VAL A 90 13.79 101.43 84.17
CA VAL A 90 14.50 102.32 83.22
C VAL A 90 13.57 103.22 82.42
N ALA A 91 12.31 102.84 82.22
CA ALA A 91 11.32 103.70 81.55
C ALA A 91 10.93 104.91 82.41
N ASN A 92 11.14 104.82 83.73
CA ASN A 92 10.68 105.78 84.73
C ASN A 92 11.80 106.52 85.47
N TYR A 93 13.08 106.30 85.10
CA TYR A 93 14.28 106.91 85.70
C TYR A 93 14.28 106.94 87.25
N ARG A 94 13.87 105.84 87.88
CA ARG A 94 13.76 105.76 89.35
C ARG A 94 15.13 105.72 90.03
N THR A 95 15.20 106.21 91.27
CA THR A 95 16.44 106.22 92.09
C THR A 95 17.07 104.83 92.21
N ALA A 96 16.26 103.77 92.18
CA ALA A 96 16.67 102.37 92.19
C ALA A 96 17.63 102.01 91.02
N HIS A 97 17.47 102.63 89.84
CA HIS A 97 18.36 102.41 88.68
C HIS A 97 19.82 102.86 88.95
N ARG A 98 20.09 103.57 90.06
CA ARG A 98 21.44 104.00 90.48
C ARG A 98 22.02 103.11 91.59
N ASN A 99 21.52 101.88 91.75
CA ASN A 99 21.98 100.90 92.75
C ASN A 99 23.37 100.27 92.46
N ARG A 100 24.08 100.72 91.41
CA ARG A 100 25.35 100.18 90.89
C ARG A 100 25.25 98.80 90.25
N LEU A 101 24.04 98.24 90.12
CA LEU A 101 23.78 96.99 89.44
C LEU A 101 23.34 97.27 87.99
N ILE A 102 23.63 96.36 87.07
CA ILE A 102 22.94 96.32 85.77
C ILE A 102 21.88 95.22 85.86
N GLU A 103 20.62 95.64 85.94
CA GLU A 103 19.48 94.73 86.00
C GLU A 103 18.97 94.39 84.60
N ILE A 104 18.63 93.12 84.38
CA ILE A 104 18.05 92.62 83.14
C ILE A 104 16.73 91.90 83.46
N SER A 105 15.77 91.95 82.53
CA SER A 105 14.49 91.24 82.64
C SER A 105 14.70 89.72 82.49
N PRO A 106 14.16 88.89 83.40
CA PRO A 106 14.13 87.42 83.23
C PRO A 106 13.07 86.95 82.22
N ALA A 107 12.33 87.88 81.61
CA ALA A 107 11.41 87.64 80.50
C ALA A 107 11.57 88.77 79.48
N ILE A 108 12.35 88.51 78.42
CA ILE A 108 12.49 89.41 77.28
C ILE A 108 11.44 88.99 76.24
N ASN A 109 10.62 89.94 75.78
CA ASN A 109 9.52 89.70 74.83
C ASN A 109 8.50 88.62 75.28
N SER A 110 8.13 88.62 76.57
CA SER A 110 7.09 87.75 77.15
C SER A 110 7.38 86.23 77.12
N VAL A 111 8.62 85.81 76.86
CA VAL A 111 9.06 84.42 77.05
C VAL A 111 9.44 84.19 78.52
N ALA A 112 8.73 83.30 79.20
CA ALA A 112 9.08 82.88 80.56
C ALA A 112 10.28 81.92 80.53
N GLY A 113 11.37 82.26 81.24
CA GLY A 113 12.60 81.44 81.29
C GLY A 113 13.76 81.94 80.41
N ALA A 114 13.59 83.08 79.73
CA ALA A 114 14.64 83.75 78.97
C ALA A 114 15.69 84.39 79.90
N ALA A 115 16.65 83.59 80.37
CA ALA A 115 17.70 84.03 81.29
C ALA A 115 18.91 84.60 80.54
N TYR A 116 19.32 85.82 80.90
CA TYR A 116 20.69 86.25 80.65
C TYR A 116 21.62 85.45 81.57
N SER A 117 22.62 84.78 80.98
CA SER A 117 23.51 83.79 81.62
C SER A 117 24.38 84.32 82.76
N ARG A 118 24.28 85.61 83.09
CA ARG A 118 24.97 86.24 84.21
C ARG A 118 23.97 87.02 85.05
N GLY A 119 24.06 86.88 86.36
CA GLY A 119 23.35 87.75 87.30
C GLY A 119 23.99 89.15 87.35
N PHE A 120 23.90 89.78 88.51
CA PHE A 120 24.57 91.06 88.78
C PHE A 120 26.07 91.02 88.44
N PHE A 121 26.54 92.06 87.75
CA PHE A 121 27.95 92.42 87.62
C PHE A 121 28.13 93.91 87.92
N ASN A 122 29.24 94.25 88.59
CA ASN A 122 29.52 95.59 89.10
C ASN A 122 30.05 96.52 87.99
N GLN A 123 29.74 97.82 88.05
CA GLN A 123 30.20 98.82 87.09
C GLN A 123 31.64 99.30 87.39
N THR A 124 32.60 98.38 87.38
CA THR A 124 34.04 98.70 87.47
C THR A 124 34.60 99.23 86.15
N SER A 125 35.69 100.01 86.22
CA SER A 125 36.41 100.52 85.04
C SER A 125 37.05 99.41 84.19
N VAL A 126 37.35 98.27 84.81
CA VAL A 126 37.66 96.99 84.15
C VAL A 126 36.39 96.12 84.19
N PRO A 127 35.61 96.03 83.11
CA PRO A 127 34.50 95.08 83.03
C PRO A 127 35.01 93.67 82.66
N PRO A 128 34.17 92.62 82.83
CA PRO A 128 34.56 91.26 82.47
C PRO A 128 34.91 91.11 80.99
N ALA A 129 35.96 90.34 80.69
CA ALA A 129 36.46 90.15 79.32
C ALA A 129 35.39 89.66 78.32
N ILE A 130 34.48 88.81 78.79
CA ILE A 130 33.33 88.26 78.05
C ILE A 130 32.06 88.61 78.83
N LEU A 131 31.00 89.07 78.15
CA LEU A 131 29.66 89.30 78.73
C LEU A 131 28.76 88.07 78.56
N GLY A 132 27.53 88.13 79.06
CA GLY A 132 26.60 86.99 79.00
C GLY A 132 26.00 86.78 77.60
N THR A 133 25.58 85.55 77.34
CA THR A 133 24.55 85.18 76.36
C THR A 133 23.15 85.27 76.99
N CYS A 134 22.09 85.38 76.18
CA CYS A 134 20.73 85.06 76.62
C CYS A 134 20.40 83.60 76.23
N SER A 135 19.75 82.83 77.11
CA SER A 135 19.55 81.38 76.94
C SER A 135 18.64 81.02 75.76
N SER A 136 17.52 81.73 75.60
CA SER A 136 16.54 81.55 74.54
C SER A 136 15.70 82.83 74.43
N VAL A 137 15.64 83.47 73.25
CA VAL A 137 14.82 84.67 73.00
C VAL A 137 14.21 84.67 71.59
N ASP A 138 12.96 85.13 71.47
CA ASP A 138 12.20 85.17 70.20
C ASP A 138 13.00 85.80 69.04
N CYS A 139 13.63 86.96 69.27
CA CYS A 139 14.36 87.70 68.22
C CYS A 139 15.62 86.99 67.70
N HIS A 140 16.11 85.97 68.39
CA HIS A 140 17.20 85.08 67.95
C HIS A 140 16.69 83.64 67.79
N PHE A 141 15.44 83.48 67.36
CA PHE A 141 14.79 82.20 67.03
C PHE A 141 14.89 81.14 68.15
N GLU A 142 14.69 81.57 69.40
CA GLU A 142 14.70 80.71 70.60
C GLU A 142 16.07 80.03 70.89
N SER A 143 17.13 80.42 70.17
CA SER A 143 18.50 79.95 70.40
C SER A 143 19.21 80.71 71.52
N THR A 144 20.31 80.13 72.02
CA THR A 144 21.24 80.85 72.89
C THR A 144 22.04 81.86 72.07
N THR A 145 21.95 83.14 72.41
CA THR A 145 22.58 84.22 71.64
C THR A 145 24.11 84.15 71.71
N PRO A 146 24.83 84.80 70.76
CA PRO A 146 26.20 85.22 71.01
C PRO A 146 26.35 86.01 72.31
N SER A 147 27.56 86.08 72.86
CA SER A 147 27.85 86.91 74.03
C SER A 147 27.64 88.39 73.69
N TRP A 148 27.02 89.15 74.60
CA TRP A 148 26.82 90.59 74.40
C TRP A 148 28.18 91.29 74.18
N GLY A 149 28.24 92.26 73.28
CA GLY A 149 29.51 92.93 72.93
C GLY A 149 30.49 92.10 72.09
N THR A 150 29.99 91.14 71.31
CA THR A 150 30.69 90.61 70.13
C THR A 150 30.22 91.30 68.84
N THR A 151 30.84 90.97 67.71
CA THR A 151 30.48 91.42 66.36
C THR A 151 29.01 91.18 66.04
N VAL A 152 28.39 92.12 65.32
CA VAL A 152 27.00 92.04 64.83
C VAL A 152 26.93 91.26 63.51
N LEU A 153 25.79 90.60 63.26
CA LEU A 153 25.55 89.83 62.04
C LEU A 153 25.50 90.75 60.80
N LYS A 154 26.07 90.28 59.69
CA LYS A 154 26.17 90.96 58.38
C LYS A 154 25.40 90.19 57.31
N ALA A 155 24.73 90.90 56.42
CA ALA A 155 24.10 90.32 55.23
C ALA A 155 25.03 90.48 54.00
N PRO A 156 25.06 89.51 53.07
CA PRO A 156 24.34 88.22 53.09
C PRO A 156 24.95 87.13 53.99
N GLU A 157 26.19 87.29 54.45
CA GLU A 157 27.02 86.17 54.93
C GLU A 157 26.45 85.43 56.15
N ASP A 158 25.92 86.16 57.13
CA ASP A 158 25.38 85.62 58.38
C ASP A 158 23.86 85.35 58.32
N CYS A 159 23.21 85.45 57.15
CA CYS A 159 21.77 85.17 57.01
C CYS A 159 21.42 83.72 57.42
N SER A 160 22.37 82.79 57.32
CA SER A 160 22.26 81.42 57.81
C SER A 160 21.99 81.31 59.33
N ALA A 161 22.42 82.30 60.12
CA ALA A 161 22.20 82.34 61.57
C ALA A 161 20.70 82.44 61.96
N CYS A 162 19.84 82.89 61.04
CA CYS A 162 18.38 82.88 61.20
C CYS A 162 17.70 81.86 60.28
N HIS A 163 18.24 81.63 59.07
CA HIS A 163 17.61 80.76 58.06
C HIS A 163 18.05 79.29 58.09
N GLY A 164 18.83 78.86 59.10
CA GLY A 164 19.26 77.46 59.27
C GLY A 164 18.15 76.45 59.59
N SER A 165 16.91 76.91 59.82
CA SER A 165 15.76 76.06 60.15
C SER A 165 14.65 76.18 59.10
N ALA A 166 14.81 75.44 58.00
CA ALA A 166 13.64 75.04 57.21
C ALA A 166 12.67 74.24 58.12
N PRO A 167 11.34 74.46 58.05
CA PRO A 167 10.40 73.69 58.85
C PRO A 167 10.58 72.18 58.68
N ALA A 168 10.49 71.44 59.78
CA ALA A 168 10.56 69.97 59.79
C ALA A 168 9.28 69.30 59.23
N ASP A 169 8.68 69.88 58.18
CA ASP A 169 7.60 69.29 57.38
C ASP A 169 8.10 68.33 56.30
N GLY A 170 9.42 68.19 56.18
CA GLY A 170 10.11 67.27 55.28
C GLY A 170 9.99 67.62 53.79
N ASN A 171 9.46 68.81 53.42
CA ASN A 171 9.12 69.14 52.03
C ASN A 171 9.62 70.51 51.55
N HIS A 172 10.10 71.37 52.46
CA HIS A 172 10.97 72.49 52.10
C HIS A 172 12.29 72.01 51.42
N PRO A 173 13.01 72.89 50.69
CA PRO A 173 14.30 72.55 50.11
C PRO A 173 15.28 72.01 51.15
N GLY A 174 15.82 70.83 50.89
CA GLY A 174 16.71 70.10 51.78
C GLY A 174 17.28 68.86 51.08
N SER A 175 18.34 68.28 51.63
CA SER A 175 19.04 67.16 50.99
C SER A 175 18.09 65.98 50.75
N GLY A 176 18.08 65.46 49.51
CA GLY A 176 17.18 64.40 49.06
C GLY A 176 15.75 64.82 48.71
N GLN A 177 15.33 66.07 48.99
CA GLN A 177 13.97 66.52 48.67
C GLN A 177 13.83 67.02 47.24
N LYS A 178 12.67 66.79 46.60
CA LYS A 178 12.43 67.11 45.17
C LYS A 178 12.78 68.56 44.81
N HIS A 179 12.41 69.53 45.64
CA HIS A 179 12.77 70.94 45.43
C HIS A 179 14.26 71.21 45.72
N GLY A 180 14.85 70.59 46.74
CA GLY A 180 16.28 70.70 47.05
C GLY A 180 17.19 70.10 45.99
N VAL A 181 16.74 69.07 45.27
CA VAL A 181 17.48 68.44 44.16
C VAL A 181 17.46 69.30 42.89
N TYR A 182 16.49 70.20 42.72
CA TYR A 182 16.33 71.02 41.50
C TYR A 182 16.70 72.50 41.68
N TYR A 183 16.45 73.09 42.86
CA TYR A 183 16.74 74.48 43.18
C TYR A 183 17.90 74.66 44.19
N ASP A 184 18.62 73.58 44.51
CA ASP A 184 19.55 73.50 45.66
C ASP A 184 18.85 73.76 47.01
N THR A 185 19.64 73.81 48.08
CA THR A 185 19.24 73.83 49.50
C THR A 185 19.65 75.12 50.21
N GLY A 186 20.41 75.98 49.54
CA GLY A 186 20.78 77.31 50.05
C GLY A 186 19.60 78.28 50.10
N THR A 187 19.77 79.42 50.77
CA THR A 187 18.71 80.43 50.98
C THR A 187 18.07 80.96 49.69
N GLY A 188 18.80 80.96 48.56
CA GLY A 188 18.26 81.31 47.25
C GLY A 188 17.14 80.38 46.76
N SER A 189 17.12 79.10 47.19
CA SER A 189 16.04 78.17 46.87
C SER A 189 14.69 78.60 47.50
N CYS A 190 14.73 79.26 48.66
CA CYS A 190 13.54 79.78 49.33
C CYS A 190 12.89 80.93 48.54
N ALA A 191 13.69 81.76 47.86
CA ALA A 191 13.21 82.88 47.04
C ALA A 191 12.44 82.44 45.77
N VAL A 192 12.46 81.15 45.42
CA VAL A 192 11.61 80.55 44.38
C VAL A 192 10.13 80.56 44.79
N CYS A 193 9.86 80.47 46.10
CA CYS A 193 8.51 80.35 46.67
C CYS A 193 8.15 81.49 47.64
N HIS A 194 9.11 82.30 48.11
CA HIS A 194 8.92 83.36 49.11
C HIS A 194 9.47 84.71 48.64
N PRO A 195 9.15 85.83 49.31
CA PRO A 195 9.83 87.10 49.10
C PRO A 195 11.32 87.02 49.47
N ASP A 196 12.17 87.56 48.59
CA ASP A 196 13.57 87.84 48.91
C ASP A 196 13.67 89.14 49.72
N HIS A 197 14.45 89.11 50.80
CA HIS A 197 14.70 90.22 51.71
C HIS A 197 16.13 90.77 51.61
N LEU A 198 16.99 90.20 50.74
CA LEU A 198 18.39 90.62 50.59
C LEU A 198 18.53 92.07 50.09
N GLY A 199 17.56 92.55 49.31
CA GLY A 199 17.52 93.93 48.79
C GLY A 199 16.92 94.98 49.75
N ASP A 200 16.44 94.59 50.93
CA ASP A 200 15.80 95.53 51.87
C ASP A 200 16.81 96.49 52.51
N ALA A 201 16.42 97.76 52.71
CA ALA A 201 17.27 98.79 53.32
C ALA A 201 17.73 98.48 54.77
N LYS A 202 17.16 97.45 55.41
CA LYS A 202 17.62 96.83 56.65
C LYS A 202 17.37 95.31 56.57
N PRO A 203 18.28 94.49 56.00
CA PRO A 203 17.99 93.09 55.66
C PRO A 203 17.52 92.23 56.85
N PHE A 204 17.99 92.49 58.07
CA PHE A 204 17.57 91.78 59.29
C PHE A 204 16.28 92.32 59.94
N ALA A 205 15.68 93.42 59.46
CA ALA A 205 14.50 94.00 60.08
C ALA A 205 13.32 93.01 60.11
N HIS A 206 13.20 92.14 59.11
CA HIS A 206 12.16 91.13 59.02
C HIS A 206 12.18 90.12 60.19
N ALA A 207 13.37 89.82 60.75
CA ALA A 207 13.53 88.94 61.91
C ALA A 207 12.95 89.57 63.19
N THR A 208 13.05 90.90 63.34
CA THR A 208 12.44 91.62 64.47
C THR A 208 10.91 91.59 64.48
N SER A 209 10.29 91.14 63.38
CA SER A 209 8.84 90.99 63.20
C SER A 209 8.39 89.52 63.09
N ALA A 210 9.22 88.56 63.52
CA ALA A 210 8.98 87.10 63.47
C ALA A 210 7.83 86.58 64.38
N GLY A 211 7.00 87.48 64.92
CA GLY A 211 5.76 87.20 65.65
C GLY A 211 4.59 88.12 65.24
N SER A 212 4.66 88.80 64.09
CA SER A 212 3.71 89.90 63.77
C SER A 212 3.41 90.13 62.29
N ARG A 213 3.69 89.16 61.40
CA ARG A 213 3.38 89.29 59.95
C ARG A 213 2.90 87.98 59.33
N ALA A 214 1.96 88.04 58.39
CA ALA A 214 1.53 86.87 57.62
C ALA A 214 2.68 86.30 56.77
N LEU A 215 2.68 84.98 56.56
CA LEU A 215 3.61 84.34 55.62
C LEU A 215 3.23 84.72 54.19
N ALA A 216 4.21 84.77 53.28
CA ALA A 216 3.98 85.06 51.88
C ALA A 216 4.52 83.91 51.02
N VAL A 217 3.67 83.37 50.14
CA VAL A 217 4.04 82.37 49.12
C VAL A 217 3.73 82.95 47.75
N GLN A 218 4.72 82.98 46.86
CA GLN A 218 4.64 83.54 45.52
C GLN A 218 5.40 82.67 44.51
N PHE A 219 4.86 82.52 43.29
CA PHE A 219 5.45 81.72 42.23
C PHE A 219 5.80 82.62 41.04
N THR A 220 6.98 83.25 41.11
CA THR A 220 7.42 84.29 40.16
C THR A 220 8.51 83.80 39.20
N THR A 221 9.24 82.76 39.57
CA THR A 221 10.39 82.17 38.85
C THR A 221 9.94 81.18 37.77
N LEU A 222 10.67 81.13 36.65
CA LEU A 222 10.47 80.11 35.62
C LEU A 222 10.96 78.73 36.12
N PRO A 223 10.33 77.62 35.68
CA PRO A 223 9.22 77.55 34.71
C PRO A 223 7.83 77.86 35.32
N ASN A 224 7.72 77.94 36.65
CA ASN A 224 6.46 78.12 37.38
C ASN A 224 6.03 79.59 37.52
N LYS A 225 5.88 80.30 36.39
CA LYS A 225 5.46 81.70 36.40
C LYS A 225 3.94 81.82 36.57
N GLY A 226 3.51 82.09 37.80
CA GLY A 226 2.10 82.20 38.19
C GLY A 226 1.53 80.89 38.76
N GLY A 227 0.51 81.03 39.61
CA GLY A 227 -0.12 79.94 40.36
C GLY A 227 -0.69 80.45 41.68
N SER A 228 -1.17 79.56 42.54
CA SER A 228 -1.64 79.92 43.89
C SER A 228 -1.38 78.82 44.93
N TYR A 229 -1.39 79.21 46.21
CA TYR A 229 -1.29 78.31 47.35
C TYR A 229 -2.61 78.30 48.13
N SER A 230 -3.16 77.12 48.42
CA SER A 230 -4.56 76.98 48.86
C SER A 230 -4.81 77.13 50.36
N ARG A 231 -3.81 77.57 51.15
CA ARG A 231 -3.91 77.67 52.61
C ARG A 231 -3.80 79.13 53.05
N ASP A 232 -4.58 79.50 54.06
CA ASP A 232 -4.40 80.78 54.74
C ASP A 232 -2.99 80.89 55.35
N LEU A 233 -2.40 82.07 55.20
CA LEU A 233 -1.05 82.42 55.62
C LEU A 233 -1.04 83.48 56.73
N SER A 234 -2.21 83.90 57.23
CA SER A 234 -2.40 84.97 58.23
C SER A 234 -1.76 84.73 59.61
N TYR A 235 -1.15 83.56 59.84
CA TYR A 235 -0.67 83.12 61.14
C TYR A 235 0.61 83.84 61.59
N PRO A 236 0.69 84.38 62.83
CA PRO A 236 1.71 85.37 63.18
C PRO A 236 3.11 84.84 63.54
N ASN A 237 3.25 83.57 63.95
CA ASN A 237 4.45 83.07 64.63
C ASN A 237 5.38 82.21 63.75
N TYR A 238 6.64 82.60 63.66
CA TYR A 238 7.69 81.91 62.87
C TYR A 238 8.59 81.01 63.71
N LEU A 239 8.46 81.07 65.03
CA LEU A 239 9.39 80.48 66.00
C LEU A 239 9.28 78.95 66.10
N PRO A 240 10.38 78.23 66.41
CA PRO A 240 10.39 76.77 66.54
C PRO A 240 9.32 76.21 67.49
N SER A 241 9.16 76.78 68.69
CA SER A 241 8.16 76.32 69.68
C SER A 241 6.70 76.54 69.25
N LYS A 242 6.46 77.33 68.20
CA LYS A 242 5.13 77.80 67.76
C LYS A 242 4.81 77.37 66.32
N SER A 243 5.58 76.44 65.73
CA SER A 243 5.41 76.00 64.34
C SER A 243 4.33 74.91 64.16
N GLY A 244 3.08 75.31 63.97
CA GLY A 244 2.01 74.41 63.50
C GLY A 244 2.16 73.99 62.02
N LEU A 245 1.46 72.93 61.61
CA LEU A 245 1.52 72.38 60.23
C LEU A 245 1.01 73.36 59.16
N ARG A 246 1.90 73.78 58.26
CA ARG A 246 1.67 74.86 57.27
C ARG A 246 1.16 74.38 55.89
N ASN A 247 0.80 73.10 55.78
CA ASN A 247 0.55 72.39 54.53
C ASN A 247 -0.70 72.89 53.76
N GLY A 248 -0.62 72.89 52.43
CA GLY A 248 -1.65 73.36 51.49
C GLY A 248 -1.38 72.92 50.05
N SER A 249 -2.34 73.10 49.14
CA SER A 249 -2.21 72.70 47.74
C SER A 249 -1.56 73.79 46.89
N CYS A 250 -0.64 73.40 46.01
CA CYS A 250 0.02 74.25 45.03
C CYS A 250 -0.70 74.08 43.67
N LEU A 251 -1.27 75.15 43.14
CA LEU A 251 -2.25 75.11 42.04
C LEU A 251 -1.82 75.97 40.83
N GLY A 252 -2.05 75.47 39.61
CA GLY A 252 -1.82 76.20 38.36
C GLY A 252 -0.36 76.27 37.89
N LEU A 253 0.50 75.38 38.40
CA LEU A 253 1.97 75.44 38.24
C LEU A 253 2.47 74.37 37.26
N TYR A 254 3.38 74.73 36.35
CA TYR A 254 3.89 73.82 35.30
C TYR A 254 4.50 72.52 35.88
N CYS A 255 5.37 72.60 36.89
CA CYS A 255 5.98 71.42 37.53
C CYS A 255 4.99 70.56 38.34
N HIS A 256 3.73 70.98 38.45
CA HIS A 256 2.63 70.25 39.08
C HIS A 256 1.49 70.02 38.07
N SER A 257 1.83 69.91 36.78
CA SER A 257 0.91 69.61 35.68
C SER A 257 1.20 68.22 35.06
N PRO A 258 0.33 67.71 34.19
CA PRO A 258 0.61 66.53 33.36
C PRO A 258 1.69 66.73 32.27
N GLY A 259 2.25 67.93 32.09
CA GLY A 259 3.27 68.24 31.07
C GLY A 259 2.79 68.14 29.61
N ASN A 260 1.48 68.00 29.38
CA ASN A 260 0.87 67.63 28.10
C ASN A 260 0.63 68.80 27.13
N LYS A 261 0.84 70.05 27.56
CA LYS A 261 0.51 71.29 26.86
C LYS A 261 1.67 72.31 26.95
N ASN A 262 1.81 73.13 25.90
CA ASN A 262 2.93 74.08 25.77
C ASN A 262 2.67 75.47 26.40
N SER A 263 1.41 75.92 26.48
CA SER A 263 1.06 77.29 26.90
C SER A 263 -0.24 77.38 27.72
N SER A 264 -0.75 76.23 28.18
CA SER A 264 -1.98 76.10 28.96
C SER A 264 -1.78 74.99 29.99
N PHE A 265 -2.29 75.16 31.19
CA PHE A 265 -2.25 74.15 32.25
C PHE A 265 -3.43 73.18 32.13
N ASP A 266 -3.20 71.91 32.41
CA ASP A 266 -4.22 70.94 32.83
C ASP A 266 -3.96 70.56 34.29
N PRO A 267 -5.00 70.27 35.10
CA PRO A 267 -4.81 69.78 36.45
C PRO A 267 -4.12 68.40 36.44
N PRO A 268 -3.24 68.11 37.41
CA PRO A 268 -2.68 66.78 37.62
C PRO A 268 -3.78 65.81 38.11
N ASN A 269 -3.56 64.50 37.93
CA ASN A 269 -4.47 63.47 38.46
C ASN A 269 -4.65 63.57 39.99
N GLN A 270 -3.62 64.06 40.70
CA GLN A 270 -3.61 64.33 42.12
C GLN A 270 -3.01 65.73 42.34
N ALA A 271 -3.74 66.62 43.03
CA ALA A 271 -3.24 67.95 43.34
C ALA A 271 -1.97 67.88 44.21
N ALA A 272 -0.94 68.65 43.84
CA ALA A 272 0.32 68.72 44.58
C ALA A 272 0.12 69.41 45.94
N THR A 273 0.12 68.64 47.03
CA THR A 273 0.07 69.18 48.39
C THR A 273 1.46 69.31 48.99
N TRP A 274 1.71 70.42 49.67
CA TRP A 274 2.86 70.58 50.54
C TRP A 274 2.80 69.56 51.68
N GLY A 275 3.91 68.89 51.98
CA GLY A 275 3.90 67.71 52.86
C GLY A 275 3.46 66.40 52.19
N GLY A 276 3.03 66.44 50.92
CA GLY A 276 2.48 65.29 50.19
C GLY A 276 3.48 64.59 49.28
N THR A 277 3.32 63.27 49.13
CA THR A 277 4.08 62.49 48.13
C THR A 277 3.34 62.47 46.80
N LEU A 278 3.98 62.98 45.74
CA LEU A 278 3.48 62.90 44.36
C LEU A 278 4.39 62.00 43.50
N ASN A 279 3.79 60.99 42.89
CA ASN A 279 4.44 60.07 41.95
C ASN A 279 4.00 60.35 40.50
N CYS A 280 4.59 59.65 39.53
CA CYS A 280 4.32 59.86 38.11
C CYS A 280 2.82 59.73 37.75
N ALA A 281 2.12 58.75 38.36
CA ALA A 281 0.68 58.53 38.17
C ALA A 281 -0.19 59.65 38.78
N GLY A 282 0.32 60.36 39.78
CA GLY A 282 -0.30 61.55 40.36
C GLY A 282 -0.19 62.79 39.45
N CYS A 283 0.90 62.95 38.69
CA CYS A 283 1.00 64.03 37.69
C CYS A 283 0.18 63.71 36.43
N HIS A 284 0.45 62.55 35.80
CA HIS A 284 -0.11 62.15 34.51
C HIS A 284 -0.46 60.65 34.51
N LYS A 285 -1.24 60.18 33.52
CA LYS A 285 -1.46 58.72 33.36
C LYS A 285 -0.15 57.98 33.10
N ALA A 286 -0.05 56.70 33.45
CA ALA A 286 1.20 55.94 33.42
C ALA A 286 1.03 54.54 32.77
N GLY A 287 1.89 53.56 33.08
CA GLY A 287 1.75 52.18 32.61
C GLY A 287 0.71 51.37 33.40
N LEU A 288 0.38 50.15 32.93
CA LEU A 288 -0.64 49.27 33.50
C LEU A 288 -0.58 49.13 35.04
N ALA A 289 0.62 49.00 35.62
CA ALA A 289 0.82 48.84 37.06
C ALA A 289 0.28 50.00 37.93
N SER A 290 -0.04 51.15 37.34
CA SER A 290 -0.65 52.29 38.03
C SER A 290 -2.19 52.24 38.12
N GLY A 291 -2.84 51.32 37.41
CA GLY A 291 -4.30 51.31 37.23
C GLY A 291 -4.86 52.44 36.34
N SER A 292 -4.07 53.49 36.03
CA SER A 292 -4.48 54.65 35.22
C SER A 292 -3.61 54.74 33.97
N VAL A 293 -3.95 53.93 32.96
CA VAL A 293 -3.12 53.71 31.77
C VAL A 293 -3.12 54.91 30.82
N MET A 294 -1.94 55.28 30.29
CA MET A 294 -1.79 56.37 29.33
C MET A 294 -2.41 56.02 27.97
N THR A 295 -3.33 56.87 27.50
CA THR A 295 -4.13 56.66 26.27
C THR A 295 -3.82 57.65 25.14
N SER A 296 -2.74 58.44 25.24
CA SER A 296 -2.38 59.44 24.23
C SER A 296 -1.64 58.82 23.04
N GLY A 297 -2.15 59.02 21.82
CA GLY A 297 -1.57 58.42 20.61
C GLY A 297 -1.55 56.90 20.70
N SER A 298 -0.41 56.25 20.43
CA SER A 298 -0.29 54.79 20.53
C SER A 298 0.02 54.26 21.93
N HIS A 299 0.08 55.10 22.98
CA HIS A 299 0.56 54.66 24.31
C HIS A 299 -0.16 53.42 24.83
N GLY A 300 -1.49 53.35 24.72
CA GLY A 300 -2.28 52.21 25.18
C GLY A 300 -1.68 50.88 24.72
N LYS A 301 -1.50 50.67 23.42
CA LYS A 301 -0.95 49.41 22.86
C LYS A 301 0.49 49.09 23.24
N HIS A 302 1.22 50.05 23.81
CA HIS A 302 2.58 49.90 24.30
C HIS A 302 2.67 49.67 25.82
N VAL A 303 1.68 50.11 26.60
CA VAL A 303 1.73 50.10 28.09
C VAL A 303 0.46 49.58 28.79
N ASP A 304 -0.56 49.10 28.05
CA ASP A 304 -1.84 48.56 28.56
C ASP A 304 -1.80 47.05 28.87
N GLY A 305 -0.75 46.33 28.48
CA GLY A 305 -0.62 44.89 28.69
C GLY A 305 -1.56 44.01 27.85
N SER A 306 -2.39 44.59 26.97
CA SER A 306 -3.26 43.85 26.03
C SER A 306 -2.48 43.21 24.88
N VAL A 307 -1.33 43.80 24.53
CA VAL A 307 -0.37 43.30 23.52
C VAL A 307 1.05 43.36 24.07
N SER A 308 1.41 44.48 24.71
CA SER A 308 2.71 44.69 25.34
C SER A 308 2.59 45.60 26.56
N SER A 309 3.61 45.55 27.43
CA SER A 309 3.74 46.42 28.62
C SER A 309 5.19 46.90 28.73
N PHE A 310 5.62 47.72 27.78
CA PHE A 310 6.96 48.29 27.77
C PHE A 310 7.16 49.30 28.89
N ALA A 311 8.33 49.30 29.51
CA ALA A 311 8.75 50.39 30.38
C ALA A 311 9.01 51.66 29.56
N CYS A 312 8.69 52.83 30.15
CA CYS A 312 8.79 54.13 29.48
C CYS A 312 10.20 54.39 28.89
N SER A 313 11.25 53.90 29.56
CA SER A 313 12.65 53.99 29.11
C SER A 313 12.93 53.40 27.72
N LYS A 314 12.07 52.54 27.17
CA LYS A 314 12.23 52.05 25.79
C LYS A 314 12.09 53.17 24.75
N CYS A 315 11.30 54.21 25.02
CA CYS A 315 11.03 55.34 24.10
C CYS A 315 11.37 56.73 24.68
N HIS A 316 11.56 56.82 25.99
CA HIS A 316 11.82 58.04 26.76
C HIS A 316 13.05 57.86 27.66
N PHE A 317 14.13 57.30 27.12
CA PHE A 317 15.28 56.77 27.87
C PHE A 317 15.95 57.78 28.81
N ALA A 318 16.06 59.05 28.41
CA ALA A 318 16.69 60.09 29.23
C ALA A 318 15.73 60.75 30.25
N THR A 319 14.41 60.64 30.10
CA THR A 319 13.44 61.22 31.04
C THR A 319 12.83 60.19 31.99
N ALA A 320 12.81 58.89 31.64
CA ALA A 320 12.22 57.83 32.46
C ALA A 320 13.07 56.55 32.52
N THR A 321 13.12 55.93 33.70
CA THR A 321 13.82 54.65 33.93
C THR A 321 12.93 53.43 33.65
N SER A 322 13.53 52.23 33.66
CA SER A 322 12.79 50.96 33.61
C SER A 322 11.83 50.79 34.80
N SER A 323 12.20 51.31 35.98
CA SER A 323 11.41 51.27 37.21
C SER A 323 10.37 52.39 37.33
N MET A 324 10.03 53.07 36.22
CA MET A 324 9.07 54.18 36.16
C MET A 324 9.42 55.40 37.05
N THR A 325 10.69 55.56 37.44
CA THR A 325 11.20 56.80 38.05
C THR A 325 11.66 57.77 36.97
N ILE A 326 11.82 59.05 37.33
CA ILE A 326 12.48 60.04 36.46
C ILE A 326 13.96 59.66 36.33
N ALA A 327 14.52 59.76 35.13
CA ALA A 327 15.94 59.49 34.86
C ALA A 327 16.77 60.77 34.97
N ASP A 328 16.45 61.80 34.18
CA ASP A 328 16.98 63.17 34.31
C ASP A 328 15.84 64.14 34.66
N VAL A 329 15.94 64.77 35.83
CA VAL A 329 14.96 65.76 36.31
C VAL A 329 14.98 67.02 35.45
N THR A 330 16.14 67.43 34.95
CA THR A 330 16.29 68.64 34.13
C THR A 330 15.55 68.50 32.80
N GLN A 331 15.58 67.31 32.20
CA GLN A 331 14.83 66.99 30.98
C GLN A 331 13.34 66.78 31.28
N HIS A 332 12.98 66.14 32.39
CA HIS A 332 11.56 65.92 32.72
C HIS A 332 10.75 67.22 32.92
N VAL A 333 11.39 68.34 33.28
CA VAL A 333 10.73 69.65 33.49
C VAL A 333 11.15 70.73 32.48
N ASN A 334 11.71 70.35 31.33
CA ASN A 334 12.23 71.30 30.31
C ASN A 334 11.16 71.95 29.41
N GLY A 335 9.88 71.64 29.59
CA GLY A 335 8.79 72.11 28.73
C GLY A 335 8.59 71.32 27.41
N ARG A 336 9.21 70.15 27.24
CA ARG A 336 9.25 69.39 25.98
C ARG A 336 8.82 67.92 26.14
N VAL A 337 8.67 67.25 25.02
CA VAL A 337 8.47 65.81 24.91
C VAL A 337 9.71 65.22 24.24
N ASP A 338 10.60 64.65 25.04
CA ASP A 338 11.86 64.06 24.60
C ASP A 338 11.68 62.58 24.26
N ILE A 339 11.87 62.25 22.98
CA ILE A 339 11.74 60.92 22.40
C ILE A 339 13.16 60.39 22.18
N PHE A 340 13.59 59.47 23.03
CA PHE A 340 14.92 58.85 22.97
C PHE A 340 14.73 57.34 23.17
N PHE A 341 14.94 56.58 22.10
CA PHE A 341 14.82 55.14 22.16
C PHE A 341 16.01 54.53 22.92
N GLY A 342 15.73 53.60 23.84
CA GLY A 342 16.75 53.04 24.73
C GLY A 342 17.80 52.23 23.96
N VAL A 343 19.06 52.65 24.04
CA VAL A 343 20.20 52.08 23.28
C VAL A 343 20.46 50.60 23.56
N SER A 344 20.03 50.09 24.72
CA SER A 344 20.12 48.68 25.13
C SER A 344 18.80 47.91 24.95
N THR A 345 17.92 48.36 24.06
CA THR A 345 16.57 47.80 23.86
C THR A 345 16.25 47.55 22.38
N SER A 346 15.21 46.76 22.10
CA SER A 346 14.68 46.52 20.75
C SER A 346 14.05 47.75 20.05
N ALA A 347 14.27 48.97 20.59
CA ALA A 347 14.01 50.24 19.91
C ALA A 347 15.29 51.03 19.55
N ALA A 348 16.48 50.54 19.92
CA ALA A 348 17.77 51.16 19.60
C ALA A 348 17.91 51.46 18.10
N ASN A 349 18.61 52.56 17.78
CA ASN A 349 18.75 53.12 16.42
C ASN A 349 17.42 53.57 15.76
N GLY A 350 16.32 53.62 16.51
CA GLY A 350 15.03 54.13 16.04
C GLY A 350 15.06 55.62 15.69
N SER A 351 14.15 56.01 14.79
CA SER A 351 13.98 57.38 14.31
C SER A 351 12.52 57.81 14.36
N TYR A 352 12.29 59.12 14.57
CA TYR A 352 10.96 59.74 14.64
C TYR A 352 10.87 60.86 13.61
N ASN A 353 9.91 60.77 12.67
CA ASN A 353 9.81 61.65 11.49
C ASN A 353 11.13 61.75 10.70
N GLY A 354 11.87 60.64 10.58
CA GLY A 354 13.15 60.57 9.86
C GLY A 354 14.36 61.10 10.62
N LEU A 355 14.18 61.73 11.79
CA LEU A 355 15.27 62.14 12.67
C LEU A 355 15.65 60.98 13.60
N ILE A 356 16.94 60.63 13.66
CA ILE A 356 17.48 59.61 14.58
C ILE A 356 17.34 60.14 16.02
N SER A 357 16.93 59.29 16.97
CA SER A 357 16.74 59.72 18.36
C SER A 357 18.08 59.95 19.09
N PRO A 358 18.19 60.94 20.01
CA PRO A 358 17.11 61.72 20.63
C PRO A 358 16.48 62.79 19.74
N VAL A 359 15.14 62.88 19.78
CA VAL A 359 14.34 63.93 19.13
C VAL A 359 13.47 64.61 20.18
N SER A 360 13.45 65.94 20.22
CA SER A 360 12.64 66.72 21.16
C SER A 360 11.57 67.54 20.45
N LYS A 361 10.34 67.58 20.98
CA LYS A 361 9.23 68.37 20.41
C LYS A 361 8.39 69.07 21.47
N LEU A 362 7.58 70.06 21.05
CA LEU A 362 6.67 70.77 21.96
C LEU A 362 5.47 69.87 22.35
N PRO A 363 4.98 69.93 23.61
CA PRO A 363 3.77 69.23 24.01
C PRO A 363 2.54 69.68 23.21
N GLY A 364 1.62 68.75 22.94
CA GLY A 364 0.45 68.98 22.07
C GLY A 364 0.73 69.01 20.56
N SER A 365 2.00 68.95 20.11
CA SER A 365 2.33 68.86 18.68
C SER A 365 1.94 67.51 18.06
N GLY A 366 1.62 67.54 16.76
CA GLY A 366 1.21 66.38 15.98
C GLY A 366 2.16 65.19 16.07
N TYR A 367 1.62 63.98 15.91
CA TYR A 367 2.39 62.73 15.99
C TYR A 367 3.18 62.46 14.71
N GLY A 368 4.17 61.56 14.82
CA GLY A 368 5.13 61.26 13.76
C GLY A 368 5.29 59.77 13.48
N ALA A 369 6.00 59.46 12.39
CA ALA A 369 6.30 58.10 11.96
C ALA A 369 7.56 57.54 12.62
N CYS A 370 7.50 56.29 13.07
CA CYS A 370 8.58 55.61 13.79
C CYS A 370 9.27 54.58 12.88
N SER A 371 10.48 54.85 12.40
CA SER A 371 11.25 53.94 11.51
C SER A 371 12.46 53.33 12.24
N ASN A 372 12.97 52.21 11.71
CA ASN A 372 14.17 51.50 12.21
C ASN A 372 14.05 50.99 13.67
N VAL A 373 12.84 50.64 14.11
CA VAL A 373 12.54 50.04 15.42
C VAL A 373 12.21 48.55 15.22
N TYR A 374 12.87 47.63 15.93
CA TYR A 374 12.68 46.18 15.71
C TYR A 374 11.23 45.73 15.89
N CYS A 375 10.51 46.29 16.87
CA CYS A 375 9.08 46.03 17.08
C CYS A 375 8.19 46.37 15.87
N HIS A 376 8.68 47.12 14.89
CA HIS A 376 7.99 47.47 13.63
C HIS A 376 8.56 46.70 12.42
N SER A 377 9.29 45.61 12.64
CA SER A 377 9.85 44.77 11.57
C SER A 377 8.99 43.56 11.22
N ASN A 378 9.34 42.86 10.14
CA ASN A 378 8.84 41.53 9.83
C ASN A 378 9.44 40.41 10.73
N GLY A 379 10.32 40.75 11.67
CA GLY A 379 11.16 39.79 12.40
C GLY A 379 12.27 39.22 11.51
N GLN A 380 11.89 38.43 10.50
CA GLN A 380 12.83 37.75 9.61
C GLN A 380 12.30 37.70 8.17
N SER A 381 13.19 37.93 7.21
CA SER A 381 12.85 38.01 5.78
C SER A 381 12.80 36.64 5.10
N GLU A 382 12.30 36.62 3.86
CA GLU A 382 12.24 35.41 3.03
C GLU A 382 13.67 34.96 2.66
N GLY A 383 13.98 33.68 2.89
CA GLY A 383 15.36 33.17 2.85
C GLY A 383 16.11 33.23 4.19
N GLY A 384 15.50 33.78 5.24
CA GLY A 384 16.00 33.72 6.62
C GLY A 384 17.04 34.79 6.98
N VAL A 385 17.61 35.48 5.99
CA VAL A 385 18.63 36.51 6.21
C VAL A 385 18.02 37.91 6.19
N GLY A 386 18.39 38.74 7.18
CA GLY A 386 18.03 40.15 7.24
C GLY A 386 16.60 40.49 7.68
N ILE A 387 16.43 41.75 8.10
CA ILE A 387 15.22 42.28 8.75
C ILE A 387 14.65 43.42 7.90
N ALA A 388 13.35 43.37 7.58
CA ALA A 388 12.65 44.42 6.85
C ALA A 388 11.71 45.21 7.78
N TYR A 389 12.00 46.50 7.94
CA TYR A 389 11.26 47.40 8.82
C TYR A 389 9.98 47.95 8.17
N ARG A 390 9.10 48.53 8.99
CA ARG A 390 7.96 49.38 8.63
C ARG A 390 8.08 50.73 9.31
N THR A 391 7.27 51.66 8.81
CA THR A 391 7.23 53.07 9.25
C THR A 391 5.82 53.44 9.73
N PRO A 392 5.29 52.83 10.82
CA PRO A 392 3.98 53.17 11.34
C PRO A 392 3.96 54.56 11.97
N ILE A 393 2.79 55.21 11.90
CA ILE A 393 2.56 56.56 12.43
C ILE A 393 2.00 56.44 13.85
N TRP A 394 2.63 57.11 14.81
CA TRP A 394 2.16 57.13 16.20
C TRP A 394 0.76 57.76 16.30
N GLY A 395 -0.14 57.14 17.05
CA GLY A 395 -1.56 57.49 17.08
C GLY A 395 -2.39 57.03 15.88
N SER A 396 -1.79 56.44 14.83
CA SER A 396 -2.54 55.91 13.69
C SER A 396 -2.87 54.43 13.83
N GLY A 397 -4.17 54.14 13.98
CA GLY A 397 -4.68 52.76 14.03
C GLY A 397 -4.66 52.02 12.69
N THR A 398 -4.38 52.68 11.56
CA THR A 398 -4.32 52.01 10.24
C THR A 398 -2.97 51.36 9.97
N THR A 399 -1.87 52.01 10.39
CA THR A 399 -0.50 51.54 10.11
C THR A 399 0.04 50.52 11.12
N GLY A 400 -0.70 50.26 12.20
CA GLY A 400 -0.30 49.38 13.31
C GLY A 400 -1.26 48.22 13.56
N LYS A 401 -2.00 47.76 12.55
CA LYS A 401 -2.85 46.56 12.65
C LYS A 401 -2.02 45.28 12.60
N CYS A 402 -2.59 44.15 13.05
CA CYS A 402 -2.15 42.83 12.59
C CYS A 402 -2.08 42.79 11.05
N GLY A 403 -1.18 41.97 10.49
CA GLY A 403 -0.91 41.91 9.05
C GLY A 403 -0.02 43.05 8.50
N SER A 404 0.15 44.17 9.23
CA SER A 404 0.89 45.34 8.73
C SER A 404 2.42 45.16 8.73
N CYS A 405 2.95 44.45 9.73
CA CYS A 405 4.39 44.20 9.87
C CYS A 405 4.82 43.00 9.02
N HIS A 406 4.22 41.84 9.30
CA HIS A 406 4.29 40.62 8.50
C HIS A 406 2.86 40.18 8.15
N ALA A 407 2.71 39.46 7.05
CA ALA A 407 1.47 38.76 6.73
C ALA A 407 1.10 37.79 7.88
N ASP A 408 -0.16 37.76 8.26
CA ASP A 408 -0.71 37.03 9.41
C ASP A 408 -1.57 35.81 9.01
N GLY A 409 -1.99 35.76 7.76
CA GLY A 409 -2.71 34.63 7.16
C GLY A 409 -4.22 34.69 7.36
N SER A 410 -4.93 34.10 6.39
CA SER A 410 -6.39 34.14 6.30
C SER A 410 -7.05 33.61 7.56
N GLY A 411 -7.54 34.52 8.40
CA GLY A 411 -8.06 34.23 9.74
C GLY A 411 -7.89 35.37 10.74
N HIS A 412 -6.91 36.28 10.57
CA HIS A 412 -6.76 37.47 11.39
C HIS A 412 -7.54 38.68 10.84
N ASN A 413 -8.88 38.56 10.85
CA ASN A 413 -9.89 39.62 10.61
C ASN A 413 -9.97 40.30 9.23
N ASP A 414 -9.01 40.13 8.30
CA ASP A 414 -9.11 40.65 6.93
C ASP A 414 -8.54 39.67 5.88
N ALA A 415 -8.82 39.92 4.59
CA ALA A 415 -8.45 39.06 3.46
C ALA A 415 -6.97 39.21 3.02
N VAL A 416 -6.04 39.17 3.97
CA VAL A 416 -4.59 39.33 3.75
C VAL A 416 -3.92 38.00 3.30
N PRO A 417 -2.81 38.06 2.52
CA PRO A 417 -2.08 36.86 2.09
C PRO A 417 -1.51 36.02 3.25
N ALA A 418 -1.21 34.75 2.98
CA ALA A 418 -0.47 33.90 3.91
C ALA A 418 1.02 34.29 3.99
N MET A 419 1.61 34.13 5.17
CA MET A 419 3.03 34.38 5.43
C MET A 419 3.93 33.56 4.48
N SER A 420 4.81 34.24 3.74
CA SER A 420 5.66 33.63 2.71
C SER A 420 7.05 33.18 3.19
N SER A 421 7.51 33.68 4.34
CA SER A 421 8.87 33.44 4.84
C SER A 421 9.15 31.95 5.10
N GLY A 422 10.10 31.39 4.36
CA GLY A 422 10.49 29.99 4.48
C GLY A 422 9.34 29.02 4.22
N SER A 423 9.16 28.02 5.07
CA SER A 423 8.12 27.00 4.88
C SER A 423 6.72 27.40 5.39
N HIS A 424 6.49 28.65 5.80
CA HIS A 424 5.18 29.09 6.36
C HIS A 424 4.03 28.83 5.39
N LYS A 425 4.17 29.22 4.11
CA LYS A 425 3.11 29.03 3.08
C LYS A 425 2.66 27.57 2.91
N LYS A 426 3.53 26.59 3.18
CA LYS A 426 3.19 25.15 3.18
C LYS A 426 2.51 24.75 4.49
N HIS A 427 3.10 25.03 5.65
CA HIS A 427 2.52 24.65 6.94
C HIS A 427 1.16 25.32 7.18
N LEU A 428 1.04 26.60 6.84
CA LEU A 428 -0.19 27.39 6.89
C LEU A 428 -1.17 27.10 5.72
N SER A 429 -0.92 26.07 4.90
CA SER A 429 -1.94 25.46 4.03
C SER A 429 -2.69 24.29 4.70
N TYR A 430 -2.12 23.68 5.76
CA TYR A 430 -2.70 22.51 6.43
C TYR A 430 -3.44 22.89 7.71
N THR A 431 -4.68 22.40 7.90
CA THR A 431 -5.49 22.74 9.09
C THR A 431 -5.02 22.03 10.36
N LEU A 432 -4.28 20.92 10.26
CA LEU A 432 -3.53 20.26 11.35
C LEU A 432 -4.33 20.10 12.67
N LEU A 433 -5.54 19.55 12.58
CA LEU A 433 -6.43 19.35 13.73
C LEU A 433 -6.80 20.65 14.48
N ALA A 434 -6.64 21.84 13.88
CA ALA A 434 -7.03 23.13 14.46
C ALA A 434 -8.29 23.69 13.78
N THR A 435 -9.18 24.31 14.56
CA THR A 435 -10.44 24.92 14.09
C THR A 435 -10.31 26.41 13.75
N SER A 436 -9.17 27.04 14.04
CA SER A 436 -8.94 28.47 13.80
C SER A 436 -7.50 28.75 13.34
N GLY A 437 -7.32 29.83 12.56
CA GLY A 437 -6.02 30.28 12.06
C GLY A 437 -4.93 30.43 13.12
N PRO A 438 -5.14 31.19 14.21
CA PRO A 438 -4.08 31.53 15.18
C PRO A 438 -3.51 30.31 15.92
N VAL A 439 -4.35 29.31 16.19
CA VAL A 439 -3.96 28.05 16.84
C VAL A 439 -2.86 27.33 16.07
N ARG A 440 -2.84 27.44 14.74
CA ARG A 440 -1.87 26.75 13.86
C ARG A 440 -0.45 27.26 14.07
N CYS A 441 -0.26 28.53 14.45
CA CYS A 441 1.04 29.09 14.79
C CYS A 441 1.61 28.45 16.07
N THR A 442 0.77 28.16 17.07
CA THR A 442 1.21 27.56 18.35
C THR A 442 1.72 26.12 18.22
N ILE A 443 1.49 25.45 17.08
CA ILE A 443 2.07 24.13 16.79
C ILE A 443 3.61 24.20 16.74
N CYS A 444 4.16 25.31 16.22
CA CYS A 444 5.60 25.56 16.06
C CYS A 444 6.14 26.66 17.00
N HIS A 445 5.26 27.50 17.56
CA HIS A 445 5.61 28.58 18.49
C HIS A 445 4.95 28.35 19.85
N ASN A 446 5.13 27.16 20.44
CA ASN A 446 4.55 26.77 21.73
C ASN A 446 5.30 27.39 22.93
N VAL A 447 5.47 28.71 22.93
CA VAL A 447 6.14 29.44 24.01
C VAL A 447 5.40 29.19 25.33
N LYS A 448 6.14 28.79 26.37
CA LYS A 448 5.65 28.28 27.67
C LYS A 448 5.02 26.87 27.68
N GLY A 449 5.10 26.10 26.59
CA GLY A 449 4.84 24.65 26.62
C GLY A 449 3.37 24.28 26.89
N ALA A 450 2.42 25.03 26.32
CA ALA A 450 0.99 24.72 26.46
C ALA A 450 0.66 23.31 25.93
N LYS A 451 -0.31 22.65 26.56
CA LYS A 451 -0.77 21.32 26.14
C LYS A 451 -1.62 21.45 24.87
N PHE A 452 -1.12 20.93 23.76
CA PHE A 452 -1.87 20.86 22.50
C PHE A 452 -3.17 20.06 22.71
N THR A 453 -4.29 20.67 22.34
CA THR A 453 -5.62 20.06 22.41
C THR A 453 -6.22 20.08 21.01
N ALA A 454 -6.54 18.89 20.48
CA ALA A 454 -7.09 18.78 19.13
C ALA A 454 -8.45 19.50 19.04
N TYR A 455 -8.67 20.20 17.92
CA TYR A 455 -9.82 21.02 17.56
C TYR A 455 -10.08 22.24 18.46
N ALA A 456 -9.17 22.55 19.37
CA ALA A 456 -9.27 23.67 20.30
C ALA A 456 -9.36 25.04 19.61
N SER A 457 -10.08 25.96 20.27
CA SER A 457 -10.20 27.35 19.85
C SER A 457 -9.03 28.22 20.36
N CYS A 458 -8.96 29.44 19.82
CA CYS A 458 -8.04 30.50 20.25
C CYS A 458 -8.15 30.89 21.75
N SER A 459 -9.22 30.47 22.46
CA SER A 459 -9.40 30.69 23.90
C SER A 459 -9.03 29.49 24.79
N GLN A 460 -8.77 28.32 24.20
CA GLN A 460 -8.38 27.10 24.93
C GLN A 460 -6.87 26.80 24.87
N MET A 461 -6.14 27.44 23.97
CA MET A 461 -4.69 27.41 23.86
C MET A 461 -4.16 28.86 23.88
N SER A 462 -2.88 29.06 24.21
CA SER A 462 -2.28 30.37 24.58
C SER A 462 -2.08 31.36 23.43
N CYS A 463 -3.06 31.46 22.53
CA CYS A 463 -3.10 32.34 21.36
C CYS A 463 -3.50 33.76 21.78
N HIS A 464 -2.61 34.47 22.47
CA HIS A 464 -2.82 35.81 23.06
C HIS A 464 -3.74 35.86 24.31
N SER A 465 -3.79 34.78 25.10
CA SER A 465 -4.55 34.77 26.36
C SER A 465 -3.93 35.71 27.41
N THR A 466 -4.69 36.74 27.79
CA THR A 466 -4.56 37.63 28.96
C THR A 466 -3.47 37.26 29.98
N GLY A 467 -2.46 38.12 30.13
CA GLY A 467 -1.41 38.02 31.16
C GLY A 467 -0.10 37.36 30.72
N GLY A 468 -0.04 36.74 29.54
CA GLY A 468 1.21 36.31 28.92
C GLY A 468 1.83 37.41 28.06
N ALA A 469 3.00 37.94 28.44
CA ALA A 469 3.78 38.83 27.57
C ALA A 469 4.11 38.12 26.23
N ILE A 470 3.72 38.74 25.12
CA ILE A 470 3.97 38.21 23.77
C ILE A 470 5.42 38.54 23.39
N LYS A 471 6.25 37.51 23.19
CA LYS A 471 7.70 37.66 22.93
C LYS A 471 8.03 38.30 21.56
N HIS A 472 7.05 38.54 20.69
CA HIS A 472 7.14 39.27 19.40
C HIS A 472 7.93 40.61 19.37
N SER A 473 8.33 41.14 20.52
CA SER A 473 9.00 42.43 20.68
C SER A 473 10.29 42.39 21.52
N ASP A 474 10.75 41.21 21.94
CA ASP A 474 11.97 41.03 22.74
C ASP A 474 13.23 40.74 21.90
N GLN A 475 13.08 40.61 20.58
CA GLN A 475 14.13 40.31 19.61
C GLN A 475 14.58 38.84 19.57
N GLU A 476 13.73 37.90 20.02
CA GLU A 476 13.88 36.46 19.79
C GLU A 476 12.81 35.89 18.83
N ILE A 477 13.19 34.85 18.07
CA ILE A 477 12.28 33.97 17.31
C ILE A 477 12.19 32.63 18.02
N ASP A 478 11.24 32.48 18.95
CA ASP A 478 11.02 31.22 19.66
C ASP A 478 10.29 30.19 18.79
N VAL A 479 11.03 29.24 18.23
CA VAL A 479 10.46 27.99 17.71
C VAL A 479 10.48 26.94 18.82
N SER A 480 9.30 26.43 19.17
CA SER A 480 9.08 25.39 20.17
C SER A 480 7.92 24.52 19.72
N LEU A 481 8.21 23.27 19.35
CA LEU A 481 7.21 22.35 18.83
C LEU A 481 6.32 21.81 19.95
N VAL A 482 5.01 21.69 19.73
CA VAL A 482 4.11 21.09 20.72
C VAL A 482 4.49 19.63 21.00
N SER A 483 4.47 19.23 22.28
CA SER A 483 4.86 17.89 22.73
C SER A 483 4.03 16.74 22.13
N TYR A 484 2.85 17.04 21.56
CA TYR A 484 2.08 16.07 20.78
C TYR A 484 2.82 15.64 19.50
N PHE A 485 3.47 16.55 18.78
CA PHE A 485 4.27 16.21 17.59
C PHE A 485 5.75 15.99 17.93
N GLY A 486 6.25 16.63 18.98
CA GLY A 486 7.65 16.51 19.42
C GLY A 486 8.65 17.02 18.40
N GLY A 487 9.92 16.66 18.60
CA GLY A 487 11.05 17.08 17.78
C GLY A 487 11.75 18.33 18.30
N VAL A 488 12.75 18.77 17.53
CA VAL A 488 13.61 19.93 17.82
C VAL A 488 13.76 20.80 16.58
N TYR A 489 14.06 22.08 16.80
CA TYR A 489 14.53 23.03 15.81
C TYR A 489 15.87 23.56 16.29
N ASP A 490 16.92 23.48 15.47
CA ASP A 490 18.29 23.84 15.87
C ASP A 490 18.71 25.28 15.54
N GLY A 491 17.82 26.05 14.91
CA GLY A 491 18.10 27.43 14.51
C GLY A 491 18.24 28.37 15.71
N THR A 492 19.05 29.41 15.56
CA THR A 492 19.19 30.44 16.58
C THR A 492 17.87 31.20 16.75
N ARG A 493 17.70 31.82 17.92
CA ARG A 493 16.60 32.77 18.15
C ARG A 493 16.85 34.15 17.52
N ALA A 494 18.06 34.39 17.00
CA ALA A 494 18.47 35.70 16.50
C ALA A 494 17.78 36.00 15.15
N PRO A 495 17.01 37.10 15.04
CA PRO A 495 16.31 37.43 13.80
C PRO A 495 17.28 37.82 12.69
N GLY A 496 17.34 37.04 11.62
CA GLY A 496 18.16 37.31 10.45
C GLY A 496 19.41 36.43 10.27
N ASP A 497 19.66 35.49 11.17
CA ASP A 497 20.80 34.54 11.12
C ASP A 497 20.56 33.32 10.19
N GLY A 498 19.51 33.33 9.38
CA GLY A 498 19.08 32.19 8.56
C GLY A 498 18.02 31.31 9.25
N TYR A 499 17.76 30.14 8.65
CA TYR A 499 16.78 29.18 9.13
C TYR A 499 17.46 27.90 9.64
N GLY A 500 16.98 27.34 10.76
CA GLY A 500 17.42 26.06 11.31
C GLY A 500 16.72 24.86 10.71
N ALA A 501 17.19 23.66 11.04
CA ALA A 501 16.60 22.38 10.67
C ALA A 501 15.63 21.85 11.74
N CYS A 502 14.53 21.28 11.26
CA CYS A 502 13.58 20.51 12.05
C CYS A 502 13.99 19.04 12.04
N ALA A 503 14.17 18.44 13.23
CA ALA A 503 14.52 17.02 13.40
C ALA A 503 13.60 16.34 14.43
N ASN A 504 13.44 15.01 14.33
CA ASN A 504 12.63 14.19 15.26
C ASN A 504 11.15 14.60 15.40
N VAL A 505 10.59 15.28 14.39
CA VAL A 505 9.19 15.78 14.39
C VAL A 505 8.26 14.68 13.87
N TYR A 506 7.17 14.34 14.59
CA TYR A 506 6.25 13.28 14.17
C TYR A 506 5.63 13.48 12.78
N CYS A 507 5.41 14.73 12.36
CA CYS A 507 4.93 15.04 11.00
C CYS A 507 5.94 14.72 9.89
N HIS A 508 7.23 14.63 10.23
CA HIS A 508 8.33 14.19 9.35
C HIS A 508 8.79 12.78 9.77
N SER A 509 7.84 11.88 10.02
CA SER A 509 8.12 10.50 10.44
C SER A 509 7.36 9.48 9.59
N ASN A 510 7.79 8.23 9.68
CA ASN A 510 7.13 7.07 9.08
C ASN A 510 5.73 6.75 9.68
N GLY A 511 5.26 7.55 10.65
CA GLY A 511 3.94 7.45 11.28
C GLY A 511 3.77 6.29 12.28
N GLN A 512 4.79 5.44 12.46
CA GLN A 512 4.69 4.22 13.26
C GLN A 512 4.63 4.49 14.78
N ALA A 513 4.24 3.46 15.56
CA ALA A 513 4.15 3.54 17.02
C ALA A 513 5.51 3.82 17.70
N THR A 514 6.59 3.30 17.10
CA THR A 514 7.96 3.77 17.30
C THR A 514 8.37 4.48 16.02
N PRO A 515 8.34 5.83 15.95
CA PRO A 515 8.59 6.53 14.70
C PRO A 515 10.06 6.44 14.30
N SER A 516 10.32 6.20 13.01
CA SER A 516 11.57 6.64 12.38
C SER A 516 11.32 7.97 11.69
N TYR A 517 12.29 8.88 11.73
CA TYR A 517 12.16 10.24 11.21
C TYR A 517 12.91 10.40 9.90
N ALA A 518 12.43 11.31 9.05
CA ALA A 518 13.19 11.80 7.90
C ALA A 518 14.48 12.49 8.38
N PRO A 519 15.53 12.59 7.53
CA PRO A 519 16.71 13.39 7.81
C PRO A 519 16.33 14.84 8.19
N PRO A 520 17.13 15.54 9.03
CA PRO A 520 16.85 16.91 9.42
C PRO A 520 16.61 17.84 8.23
N VAL A 521 15.52 18.62 8.25
CA VAL A 521 15.13 19.49 7.13
C VAL A 521 15.19 20.95 7.54
N THR A 522 16.07 21.73 6.91
CA THR A 522 16.15 23.19 7.07
C THR A 522 14.80 23.84 6.70
N TRP A 523 14.28 24.70 7.56
CA TRP A 523 13.08 25.48 7.26
C TRP A 523 13.34 26.37 6.03
N GLY A 524 12.37 26.44 5.11
CA GLY A 524 12.53 27.07 3.79
C GLY A 524 13.17 26.19 2.71
N ALA A 525 13.64 24.97 3.03
CA ALA A 525 14.19 24.04 2.03
C ALA A 525 13.12 23.35 1.16
N VAL A 526 13.60 22.47 0.27
CA VAL A 526 12.78 21.71 -0.70
C VAL A 526 11.72 20.82 -0.02
N THR A 527 10.64 20.53 -0.75
CA THR A 527 9.49 19.77 -0.23
C THR A 527 9.83 18.28 -0.06
N LEU A 528 9.63 17.75 1.15
CA LEU A 528 9.69 16.30 1.43
C LEU A 528 8.71 15.54 0.53
N ARG A 529 9.18 14.41 -0.01
CA ARG A 529 8.38 13.44 -0.77
C ARG A 529 7.99 12.27 0.14
N CYS A 530 6.98 11.48 -0.23
CA CYS A 530 6.49 10.37 0.58
C CYS A 530 7.58 9.34 0.92
N ASP A 531 8.52 9.11 -0.01
CA ASP A 531 9.66 8.21 0.12
C ASP A 531 10.73 8.65 1.15
N ALA A 532 10.72 9.92 1.57
CA ALA A 532 11.58 10.41 2.66
C ALA A 532 11.08 10.04 4.06
N CYS A 533 9.82 9.58 4.18
CA CYS A 533 9.20 9.16 5.45
C CYS A 533 8.77 7.68 5.44
N HIS A 534 8.25 7.18 4.31
CA HIS A 534 7.68 5.84 4.17
C HIS A 534 8.38 5.09 3.02
N GLY A 535 8.29 3.75 3.00
CA GLY A 535 8.67 3.01 1.79
C GLY A 535 7.67 3.27 0.64
N SER A 536 8.08 3.03 -0.61
CA SER A 536 7.18 3.18 -1.77
C SER A 536 6.56 1.85 -2.22
N ALA A 537 5.50 1.91 -3.01
CA ALA A 537 4.83 0.71 -3.55
C ALA A 537 5.63 -0.01 -4.65
N THR A 538 6.61 0.64 -5.30
CA THR A 538 7.39 0.05 -6.41
C THR A 538 8.85 -0.20 -6.07
N SER A 539 9.43 0.60 -5.17
CA SER A 539 10.86 0.61 -4.83
C SER A 539 11.11 0.59 -3.32
N LYS A 540 12.20 -0.07 -2.89
CA LYS A 540 12.88 0.36 -1.66
C LYS A 540 13.35 1.81 -1.86
N GLY A 541 13.27 2.64 -0.82
CA GLY A 541 13.58 4.07 -0.90
C GLY A 541 14.98 4.36 -1.45
N GLY A 542 15.13 5.50 -2.11
CA GLY A 542 16.43 5.98 -2.59
C GLY A 542 17.25 6.61 -1.46
N SER A 543 18.58 6.58 -1.60
CA SER A 543 19.57 7.18 -0.70
C SER A 543 19.68 6.67 0.73
N ASP A 544 18.64 6.08 1.33
CA ASP A 544 18.76 5.35 2.60
C ASP A 544 17.89 4.07 2.63
N THR A 545 18.40 3.05 3.30
CA THR A 545 17.88 1.69 3.33
C THR A 545 16.88 1.41 4.47
N THR A 546 16.60 2.42 5.31
CA THR A 546 15.91 2.24 6.60
C THR A 546 14.37 2.22 6.54
N THR A 547 13.74 2.91 5.58
CA THR A 547 12.28 3.10 5.54
C THR A 547 11.55 2.05 4.69
N SER A 548 11.39 0.84 5.24
CA SER A 548 10.46 -0.15 4.68
C SER A 548 9.00 0.12 5.06
N LEU A 549 8.04 -0.22 4.17
CA LEU A 549 6.62 -0.24 4.52
C LEU A 549 6.34 -1.32 5.57
N SER A 550 5.55 -0.98 6.60
CA SER A 550 5.45 -1.79 7.82
C SER A 550 4.66 -3.09 7.66
N GLY A 551 5.18 -4.19 8.23
CA GLY A 551 4.47 -5.46 8.29
C GLY A 551 4.12 -6.04 6.92
N LYS A 552 2.85 -6.39 6.70
CA LYS A 552 2.39 -7.05 5.45
C LYS A 552 2.17 -6.14 4.25
N HIS A 553 2.51 -4.84 4.28
CA HIS A 553 2.33 -3.96 3.12
C HIS A 553 2.90 -4.55 1.81
N ALA A 554 4.15 -5.02 1.82
CA ALA A 554 4.78 -5.58 0.62
C ALA A 554 3.98 -6.74 -0.01
N ALA A 555 3.33 -7.58 0.81
CA ALA A 555 2.50 -8.68 0.33
C ALA A 555 1.20 -8.25 -0.37
N HIS A 556 0.80 -6.98 -0.23
CA HIS A 556 -0.41 -6.40 -0.80
C HIS A 556 -0.12 -5.37 -1.91
N VAL A 557 0.89 -4.50 -1.71
CA VAL A 557 1.16 -3.35 -2.60
C VAL A 557 2.36 -3.54 -3.54
N ASN A 558 3.19 -4.57 -3.32
CA ASN A 558 4.34 -4.87 -4.20
C ASN A 558 4.56 -6.40 -4.32
N ASN A 559 3.54 -7.10 -4.79
CA ASN A 559 3.53 -8.56 -4.80
C ASN A 559 3.12 -9.14 -6.16
N ALA A 560 3.73 -8.64 -7.24
CA ALA A 560 3.45 -9.12 -8.60
C ALA A 560 3.68 -10.65 -8.76
N LEU A 561 4.54 -11.25 -7.94
CA LEU A 561 4.80 -12.70 -7.92
C LEU A 561 3.62 -13.55 -7.41
N VAL A 562 2.64 -12.95 -6.71
CA VAL A 562 1.44 -13.64 -6.19
C VAL A 562 0.16 -13.01 -6.71
N LEU A 563 0.06 -11.68 -6.72
CA LEU A 563 -1.12 -10.95 -7.18
C LEU A 563 -1.14 -10.69 -8.70
N GLY A 564 0.00 -10.85 -9.38
CA GLY A 564 0.19 -10.45 -10.77
C GLY A 564 0.62 -8.98 -10.93
N ALA A 565 1.30 -8.68 -12.03
CA ALA A 565 1.65 -7.31 -12.41
C ALA A 565 0.38 -6.48 -12.64
N GLY A 566 0.41 -5.20 -12.27
CA GLY A 566 -0.76 -4.31 -12.35
C GLY A 566 -1.94 -4.75 -11.46
N LYS A 567 -1.68 -5.53 -10.39
CA LYS A 567 -2.66 -6.02 -9.40
C LYS A 567 -2.19 -5.92 -7.94
N SER A 568 -1.10 -5.19 -7.70
CA SER A 568 -0.87 -4.57 -6.39
C SER A 568 -2.10 -3.77 -5.96
N LEU A 569 -2.44 -3.82 -4.67
CA LEU A 569 -3.37 -2.87 -4.06
C LEU A 569 -2.68 -1.52 -3.86
N HIS A 570 -3.43 -0.45 -4.05
CA HIS A 570 -2.97 0.93 -3.83
C HIS A 570 -3.21 1.36 -2.38
N CYS A 571 -2.57 2.41 -1.91
CA CYS A 571 -2.73 2.89 -0.53
C CYS A 571 -4.18 3.33 -0.23
N ILE A 572 -4.92 3.84 -1.23
CA ILE A 572 -6.34 4.21 -1.12
C ILE A 572 -7.26 3.00 -0.84
N ASP A 573 -6.89 1.79 -1.30
CA ASP A 573 -7.67 0.55 -1.11
C ASP A 573 -7.82 0.16 0.37
N CYS A 574 -6.90 0.64 1.21
CA CYS A 574 -6.88 0.43 2.66
C CYS A 574 -7.02 1.73 3.49
N HIS A 575 -6.62 2.90 2.98
CA HIS A 575 -6.52 4.15 3.76
C HIS A 575 -7.22 5.36 3.11
N SER A 576 -8.41 5.16 2.55
CA SER A 576 -9.14 6.14 1.72
C SER A 576 -9.43 7.49 2.36
N ILE A 577 -9.56 7.60 3.70
CA ILE A 577 -9.71 8.93 4.35
C ILE A 577 -8.38 9.68 4.46
N THR A 578 -7.26 8.96 4.35
CA THR A 578 -5.91 9.49 4.51
C THR A 578 -5.28 9.88 3.17
N VAL A 579 -5.46 9.06 2.13
CA VAL A 579 -4.83 9.22 0.81
C VAL A 579 -5.83 9.07 -0.33
N SER A 580 -5.60 9.80 -1.42
CA SER A 580 -6.37 9.74 -2.68
C SER A 580 -5.60 9.04 -3.82
N SER A 581 -4.31 8.76 -3.62
CA SER A 581 -3.47 7.91 -4.47
C SER A 581 -2.27 7.39 -3.65
N ASP A 582 -1.38 6.63 -4.26
CA ASP A 582 -0.10 6.22 -3.64
C ASP A 582 0.87 7.39 -3.38
N THR A 583 0.58 8.58 -3.90
CA THR A 583 1.45 9.77 -3.85
C THR A 583 0.75 11.04 -3.33
N THR A 584 -0.56 10.99 -3.07
CA THR A 584 -1.37 12.15 -2.70
C THR A 584 -2.12 11.91 -1.39
N ILE A 585 -1.81 12.72 -0.37
CA ILE A 585 -2.55 12.77 0.90
C ILE A 585 -3.91 13.47 0.66
N ALA A 586 -5.01 12.81 1.02
CA ALA A 586 -6.37 13.35 0.91
C ALA A 586 -6.70 14.27 2.09
N SER A 587 -6.21 13.96 3.29
CA SER A 587 -6.40 14.79 4.49
C SER A 587 -5.17 14.71 5.40
N THR A 588 -4.40 15.80 5.44
CA THR A 588 -3.23 15.90 6.32
C THR A 588 -3.61 15.85 7.79
N ALA A 589 -4.81 16.31 8.16
CA ALA A 589 -5.31 16.26 9.52
C ALA A 589 -5.43 14.81 10.05
N VAL A 590 -5.83 13.84 9.21
CA VAL A 590 -5.84 12.42 9.60
C VAL A 590 -4.52 11.70 9.30
N HIS A 591 -3.72 12.18 8.34
CA HIS A 591 -2.38 11.61 8.08
C HIS A 591 -1.45 11.65 9.31
N VAL A 592 -1.52 12.71 10.12
CA VAL A 592 -0.65 12.89 11.31
C VAL A 592 -1.38 12.73 12.66
N ASN A 593 -2.57 12.11 12.68
CA ASN A 593 -3.39 11.95 13.90
C ASN A 593 -2.95 10.80 14.85
N LYS A 594 -1.82 10.14 14.57
CA LYS A 594 -1.32 8.94 15.27
C LYS A 594 -2.24 7.70 15.18
N MET A 595 -3.15 7.65 14.20
CA MET A 595 -4.03 6.51 13.94
C MET A 595 -3.77 5.91 12.55
N LEU A 596 -3.96 4.59 12.42
CA LEU A 596 -3.73 3.87 11.15
C LEU A 596 -4.84 4.07 10.11
N ASN A 597 -6.02 4.57 10.50
CA ASN A 597 -7.11 4.98 9.61
C ASN A 597 -7.48 3.93 8.53
N TYR A 598 -7.55 2.65 8.90
CA TYR A 598 -7.90 1.54 8.01
C TYR A 598 -9.38 1.63 7.60
N THR A 599 -9.64 2.11 6.39
CA THR A 599 -10.92 2.69 5.95
C THR A 599 -11.29 2.48 4.48
N GLY A 600 -10.35 2.03 3.64
CA GLY A 600 -10.56 1.84 2.21
C GLY A 600 -11.59 0.75 1.86
N HIS A 601 -11.95 0.65 0.57
CA HIS A 601 -12.97 -0.30 0.10
C HIS A 601 -12.68 -1.75 0.53
N TYR A 602 -11.43 -2.19 0.35
CA TYR A 602 -11.00 -3.55 0.66
C TYR A 602 -10.70 -3.75 2.16
N ALA A 603 -10.66 -2.67 2.97
CA ALA A 603 -10.53 -2.75 4.42
C ALA A 603 -11.79 -3.27 5.12
N GLY A 604 -12.98 -3.11 4.52
CA GLY A 604 -14.26 -3.50 5.12
C GLY A 604 -14.65 -2.71 6.39
N GLY A 605 -14.00 -1.56 6.61
CA GLY A 605 -14.20 -0.64 7.74
C GLY A 605 -13.25 -0.87 8.94
N PRO A 606 -13.07 0.14 9.81
CA PRO A 606 -12.03 0.14 10.85
C PRO A 606 -12.19 -0.95 11.92
N ARG A 607 -13.38 -1.55 12.06
CA ARG A 607 -13.63 -2.70 12.96
C ARG A 607 -13.05 -4.03 12.47
N ARG A 608 -12.51 -4.11 11.25
CA ARG A 608 -11.96 -5.36 10.66
C ARG A 608 -10.49 -5.60 10.96
N TYR A 609 -9.77 -4.58 11.43
CA TYR A 609 -8.36 -4.69 11.83
C TYR A 609 -8.17 -4.29 13.30
N SER A 610 -7.59 -5.20 14.08
CA SER A 610 -7.22 -4.95 15.48
C SER A 610 -5.85 -4.27 15.54
N SER A 611 -5.82 -3.00 15.91
CA SER A 611 -4.56 -2.24 16.10
C SER A 611 -3.70 -2.81 17.24
N THR A 612 -4.30 -3.47 18.23
CA THR A 612 -3.60 -4.13 19.34
C THR A 612 -2.98 -5.46 18.91
N THR A 613 -3.80 -6.40 18.41
CA THR A 613 -3.34 -7.77 18.09
C THR A 613 -2.78 -7.94 16.67
N LYS A 614 -2.84 -6.89 15.84
CA LYS A 614 -2.39 -6.88 14.43
C LYS A 614 -3.14 -7.88 13.53
N VAL A 615 -4.33 -8.30 13.94
CA VAL A 615 -5.17 -9.29 13.24
C VAL A 615 -6.18 -8.59 12.32
N CYS A 616 -6.27 -9.07 11.07
CA CYS A 616 -7.38 -8.78 10.17
C CYS A 616 -8.43 -9.90 10.27
N SER A 617 -9.72 -9.55 10.41
CA SER A 617 -10.80 -10.51 10.63
C SER A 617 -12.03 -10.19 9.79
N ASN A 618 -12.65 -11.22 9.19
CA ASN A 618 -13.94 -11.12 8.49
C ASN A 618 -13.93 -10.05 7.36
N ILE A 619 -12.98 -10.20 6.42
CA ILE A 619 -12.73 -9.35 5.22
C ILE A 619 -12.86 -10.22 3.95
N TYR A 620 -13.42 -9.69 2.86
CA TYR A 620 -13.64 -10.42 1.60
C TYR A 620 -12.37 -11.06 1.00
N CYS A 621 -11.26 -10.30 0.92
CA CYS A 621 -9.96 -10.80 0.44
C CYS A 621 -9.37 -11.93 1.31
N HIS A 622 -9.91 -12.11 2.52
CA HIS A 622 -9.54 -13.13 3.49
C HIS A 622 -10.64 -14.22 3.63
N SER A 623 -11.42 -14.44 2.56
CA SER A 623 -12.48 -15.44 2.52
C SER A 623 -12.20 -16.56 1.51
N SER A 624 -12.98 -17.64 1.56
CA SER A 624 -12.90 -18.75 0.62
C SER A 624 -13.42 -18.45 -0.79
N GLY A 625 -14.00 -17.27 -1.04
CA GLY A 625 -14.55 -16.86 -2.35
C GLY A 625 -15.81 -17.63 -2.80
N GLN A 626 -16.30 -18.55 -1.98
CA GLN A 626 -17.47 -19.39 -2.25
C GLN A 626 -18.77 -18.55 -2.21
N ALA A 627 -19.85 -19.06 -2.80
CA ALA A 627 -21.16 -18.40 -2.81
C ALA A 627 -21.74 -18.14 -1.39
N LYS A 628 -21.28 -18.92 -0.40
CA LYS A 628 -21.37 -18.60 1.03
C LYS A 628 -19.92 -18.51 1.57
N PRO A 629 -19.31 -17.31 1.67
CA PRO A 629 -17.89 -17.20 1.98
C PRO A 629 -17.56 -17.66 3.41
N VAL A 630 -16.54 -18.50 3.55
CA VAL A 630 -15.93 -18.83 4.85
C VAL A 630 -14.78 -17.86 5.09
N PHE A 631 -14.85 -17.06 6.16
CA PHE A 631 -13.84 -16.04 6.45
C PHE A 631 -12.72 -16.59 7.35
N ARG A 632 -11.46 -16.35 6.96
CA ARG A 632 -10.27 -16.62 7.76
C ARG A 632 -9.90 -15.38 8.56
N ASN A 633 -9.71 -15.56 9.88
CA ASN A 633 -9.07 -14.55 10.72
C ASN A 633 -7.54 -14.72 10.66
N MET A 634 -6.80 -13.62 10.52
CA MET A 634 -5.35 -13.62 10.31
C MET A 634 -4.57 -13.63 11.62
N THR A 635 -4.67 -14.76 12.33
CA THR A 635 -4.04 -15.01 13.63
C THR A 635 -2.68 -15.70 13.51
N GLY A 636 -1.92 -15.71 14.62
CA GLY A 636 -0.61 -16.36 14.69
C GLY A 636 0.36 -15.84 13.62
N THR A 637 1.04 -16.76 12.93
CA THR A 637 2.02 -16.45 11.87
C THR A 637 1.45 -15.65 10.69
N LYS A 638 0.14 -15.47 10.59
CA LYS A 638 -0.56 -14.75 9.52
C LYS A 638 -0.91 -13.29 9.87
N SER A 639 -0.63 -12.84 11.10
CA SER A 639 -0.92 -11.47 11.52
C SER A 639 -0.11 -10.43 10.71
N TRP A 640 -0.53 -9.16 10.74
CA TRP A 640 0.09 -8.09 9.95
C TRP A 640 1.59 -7.87 10.27
N ALA A 641 2.06 -8.27 11.45
CA ALA A 641 3.46 -8.15 11.85
C ALA A 641 4.26 -9.46 11.70
N SER A 642 3.67 -10.53 11.17
CA SER A 642 4.27 -11.87 11.12
C SER A 642 4.78 -12.27 9.72
N THR A 643 5.56 -13.36 9.65
CA THR A 643 6.23 -13.82 8.42
C THR A 643 5.35 -14.64 7.48
N GLY A 644 4.41 -15.43 8.00
CA GLY A 644 3.62 -16.40 7.24
C GLY A 644 2.74 -15.78 6.15
N THR A 645 2.53 -16.54 5.08
CA THR A 645 1.77 -16.14 3.88
C THR A 645 0.55 -17.04 3.65
N LEU A 646 -0.15 -16.83 2.53
CA LEU A 646 -1.22 -17.67 2.02
C LEU A 646 -1.00 -17.87 0.51
N SER A 647 -1.07 -19.11 0.06
CA SER A 647 -1.29 -19.46 -1.35
C SER A 647 -2.80 -19.64 -1.59
N CYS A 648 -3.22 -20.05 -2.78
CA CYS A 648 -4.61 -20.27 -3.15
C CYS A 648 -5.35 -21.20 -2.14
N ASN A 649 -4.72 -22.31 -1.73
CA ASN A 649 -5.21 -23.24 -0.69
C ASN A 649 -5.23 -22.66 0.74
N GLY A 650 -4.64 -21.48 0.94
CA GLY A 650 -4.70 -20.76 2.19
C GLY A 650 -6.05 -20.07 2.42
N CYS A 651 -6.70 -19.64 1.33
CA CYS A 651 -8.00 -18.94 1.34
C CYS A 651 -9.11 -19.83 0.77
N HIS A 652 -8.97 -20.26 -0.48
CA HIS A 652 -9.92 -21.18 -1.12
C HIS A 652 -9.70 -22.60 -0.56
N GLY A 653 -10.79 -23.38 -0.45
CA GLY A 653 -10.76 -24.67 0.24
C GLY A 653 -10.67 -24.59 1.78
N TYR A 654 -10.61 -23.38 2.37
CA TYR A 654 -10.60 -23.19 3.81
C TYR A 654 -12.00 -23.34 4.44
N GLY A 655 -12.07 -24.13 5.51
CA GLY A 655 -13.30 -24.42 6.27
C GLY A 655 -13.54 -25.92 6.39
N PRO A 656 -14.66 -26.34 7.02
CA PRO A 656 -15.13 -27.72 6.94
C PRO A 656 -15.54 -28.04 5.49
N GLY A 657 -15.00 -29.11 4.93
CA GLY A 657 -15.24 -29.57 3.56
C GLY A 657 -15.16 -31.09 3.46
N THR A 658 -15.56 -31.65 2.32
CA THR A 658 -15.61 -33.10 2.09
C THR A 658 -14.27 -33.71 1.69
N PHE A 659 -13.26 -32.89 1.40
CA PHE A 659 -11.88 -33.31 1.14
C PHE A 659 -10.89 -32.18 1.48
N ALA A 660 -9.60 -32.53 1.62
CA ALA A 660 -8.52 -31.57 1.80
C ALA A 660 -8.19 -30.89 0.46
N SER A 661 -8.25 -29.56 0.41
CA SER A 661 -7.94 -28.78 -0.79
C SER A 661 -6.44 -28.68 -1.00
N VAL A 662 -5.93 -29.13 -2.15
CA VAL A 662 -4.49 -29.18 -2.47
C VAL A 662 -4.02 -27.85 -3.05
N ALA A 663 -4.70 -27.37 -4.08
CA ALA A 663 -4.33 -26.21 -4.89
C ALA A 663 -5.19 -24.96 -4.59
N GLY A 664 -6.21 -25.08 -3.74
CA GLY A 664 -7.21 -24.03 -3.50
C GLY A 664 -8.50 -24.26 -4.27
N GLU A 665 -8.76 -25.50 -4.67
CA GLU A 665 -10.02 -25.92 -5.24
C GLU A 665 -11.13 -25.96 -4.17
N PRO A 666 -12.36 -25.47 -4.46
CA PRO A 666 -13.46 -25.51 -3.50
C PRO A 666 -13.87 -26.93 -3.10
N ASN A 667 -13.94 -27.18 -1.79
CA ASN A 667 -14.13 -28.48 -1.17
C ASN A 667 -15.46 -28.66 -0.42
N TYR A 668 -16.48 -27.88 -0.76
CA TYR A 668 -17.84 -28.07 -0.24
C TYR A 668 -18.53 -29.28 -0.89
N LEU A 669 -19.52 -29.86 -0.21
CA LEU A 669 -20.30 -31.01 -0.71
C LEU A 669 -20.97 -30.69 -2.07
N ASN A 670 -20.85 -31.62 -3.03
CA ASN A 670 -21.51 -31.50 -4.34
C ASN A 670 -23.04 -31.59 -4.20
N GLY A 671 -23.75 -30.52 -4.53
CA GLY A 671 -25.22 -30.49 -4.56
C GLY A 671 -25.87 -31.19 -5.77
N GLY A 672 -25.08 -31.79 -6.65
CA GLY A 672 -25.56 -32.42 -7.90
C GLY A 672 -25.58 -31.46 -9.09
N ALA A 673 -25.90 -32.03 -10.26
CA ALA A 673 -25.89 -31.32 -11.54
C ALA A 673 -26.78 -30.06 -11.53
N GLY A 674 -26.28 -28.94 -12.09
CA GLY A 674 -27.04 -27.69 -12.19
C GLY A 674 -27.25 -26.91 -10.88
N SER A 675 -27.01 -27.53 -9.73
CA SER A 675 -27.34 -26.95 -8.42
C SER A 675 -26.50 -25.71 -8.04
N GLY A 676 -27.03 -24.90 -7.12
CA GLY A 676 -26.33 -23.72 -6.57
C GLY A 676 -25.04 -24.06 -5.80
N THR A 677 -24.89 -25.32 -5.37
CA THR A 677 -23.67 -25.87 -4.74
C THR A 677 -23.10 -27.04 -5.55
N ALA A 678 -23.25 -27.01 -6.88
CA ALA A 678 -22.61 -27.98 -7.77
C ALA A 678 -21.08 -27.93 -7.60
N ASN A 679 -20.46 -29.09 -7.39
CA ASN A 679 -19.02 -29.21 -7.20
C ASN A 679 -18.45 -30.43 -7.94
N SER A 680 -17.63 -30.18 -8.96
CA SER A 680 -16.83 -31.20 -9.64
C SER A 680 -15.32 -30.91 -9.56
N HIS A 681 -14.88 -29.98 -8.70
CA HIS A 681 -13.47 -29.55 -8.67
C HIS A 681 -12.51 -30.67 -8.27
N GLN A 682 -12.86 -31.53 -7.31
CA GLN A 682 -12.00 -32.66 -6.90
C GLN A 682 -11.67 -33.59 -8.08
N LYS A 683 -12.65 -33.82 -8.97
CA LYS A 683 -12.48 -34.63 -10.19
C LYS A 683 -11.61 -33.91 -11.23
N HIS A 684 -11.76 -32.60 -11.38
CA HIS A 684 -10.98 -31.80 -12.34
C HIS A 684 -9.56 -31.44 -11.86
N MET A 685 -9.28 -31.53 -10.55
CA MET A 685 -7.96 -31.25 -9.99
C MET A 685 -7.22 -32.55 -9.65
N ALA A 686 -7.61 -33.26 -8.59
CA ALA A 686 -6.95 -34.52 -8.21
C ALA A 686 -7.14 -35.61 -9.28
N GLY A 687 -8.34 -35.72 -9.87
CA GLY A 687 -8.62 -36.70 -10.94
C GLY A 687 -7.94 -36.40 -12.29
N ALA A 688 -7.32 -35.23 -12.46
CA ALA A 688 -6.51 -34.87 -13.62
C ALA A 688 -5.05 -34.51 -13.23
N ASN A 689 -4.61 -34.96 -12.05
CA ASN A 689 -3.28 -34.75 -11.47
C ASN A 689 -2.78 -33.29 -11.50
N LEU A 690 -3.68 -32.32 -11.29
CA LEU A 690 -3.35 -30.90 -11.24
C LEU A 690 -2.94 -30.51 -9.81
N LEU A 691 -1.66 -30.70 -9.51
CA LEU A 691 -1.09 -30.60 -8.16
C LEU A 691 -1.00 -29.17 -7.58
N ASP A 692 -1.16 -28.13 -8.38
CA ASP A 692 -1.11 -26.73 -7.92
C ASP A 692 -1.98 -25.77 -8.75
N SER A 693 -1.97 -24.48 -8.39
CA SER A 693 -2.86 -23.46 -8.96
C SER A 693 -2.65 -23.18 -10.46
N ARG A 694 -1.55 -23.63 -11.09
CA ARG A 694 -1.40 -23.61 -12.55
C ARG A 694 -2.48 -24.44 -13.23
N GLY A 695 -2.98 -25.48 -12.55
CA GLY A 695 -4.16 -26.24 -12.97
C GLY A 695 -5.42 -25.38 -13.06
N CYS A 696 -5.63 -24.48 -12.09
CA CYS A 696 -6.77 -23.57 -12.08
C CYS A 696 -6.79 -22.67 -13.33
N ALA A 697 -5.63 -22.30 -13.87
CA ALA A 697 -5.52 -21.49 -15.09
C ALA A 697 -6.01 -22.19 -16.37
N LYS A 698 -6.30 -23.50 -16.34
CA LYS A 698 -6.96 -24.20 -17.46
C LYS A 698 -8.44 -23.82 -17.60
N CYS A 699 -9.14 -23.53 -16.50
CA CYS A 699 -10.57 -23.19 -16.47
C CYS A 699 -10.86 -21.75 -16.00
N HIS A 700 -9.91 -21.15 -15.29
CA HIS A 700 -9.96 -19.78 -14.77
C HIS A 700 -8.74 -19.01 -15.32
N ARG A 701 -8.53 -19.06 -16.65
CA ARG A 701 -7.40 -18.45 -17.36
C ARG A 701 -7.37 -16.93 -17.29
N SER A 702 -8.52 -16.32 -17.00
CA SER A 702 -8.66 -14.92 -16.59
C SER A 702 -8.04 -14.65 -15.22
N THR A 703 -8.05 -15.61 -14.30
CA THR A 703 -7.84 -15.35 -12.87
C THR A 703 -6.50 -15.88 -12.36
N ALA A 704 -6.14 -17.11 -12.73
CA ALA A 704 -4.89 -17.75 -12.31
C ALA A 704 -3.78 -17.66 -13.38
N ASP A 705 -2.52 -17.66 -12.93
CA ASP A 705 -1.35 -17.74 -13.80
C ASP A 705 -1.12 -19.18 -14.30
N GLN A 706 -0.67 -19.32 -15.55
CA GLN A 706 -0.45 -20.64 -16.18
C GLN A 706 0.99 -21.16 -15.99
N GLY A 707 1.96 -20.28 -15.74
CA GLY A 707 3.38 -20.61 -15.62
C GLY A 707 3.86 -20.72 -14.18
N MET A 708 3.32 -19.90 -13.27
CA MET A 708 3.74 -19.83 -11.87
C MET A 708 2.67 -20.32 -10.90
N ALA A 709 3.04 -21.27 -10.04
CA ALA A 709 2.20 -21.74 -8.94
C ALA A 709 2.06 -20.67 -7.85
N GLY A 710 0.87 -20.58 -7.24
CA GLY A 710 0.53 -19.58 -6.22
C GLY A 710 0.28 -18.17 -6.75
N LYS A 711 0.27 -17.96 -8.08
CA LYS A 711 0.18 -16.63 -8.71
C LYS A 711 -1.14 -16.40 -9.46
N LEU A 712 -1.66 -15.17 -9.36
CA LEU A 712 -2.77 -14.64 -10.17
C LEU A 712 -2.30 -14.07 -11.52
N ARG A 713 -3.19 -14.05 -12.50
CA ARG A 713 -2.89 -13.54 -13.83
C ARG A 713 -2.59 -12.05 -13.83
N ASP A 714 -1.50 -11.67 -14.50
CA ASP A 714 -1.12 -10.28 -14.72
C ASP A 714 -2.24 -9.45 -15.37
N TYR A 715 -2.40 -8.24 -14.86
CA TYR A 715 -3.35 -7.19 -15.27
C TYR A 715 -4.84 -7.51 -15.13
N SER A 716 -5.24 -8.74 -14.83
CA SER A 716 -6.64 -9.19 -14.88
C SER A 716 -7.48 -8.91 -13.62
N SER A 717 -8.65 -8.30 -13.77
CA SER A 717 -9.59 -7.96 -12.69
C SER A 717 -10.39 -9.15 -12.12
N ALA A 718 -10.26 -10.34 -12.71
CA ALA A 718 -11.13 -11.50 -12.50
C ALA A 718 -10.94 -12.30 -11.18
N HIS A 719 -10.28 -11.74 -10.16
CA HIS A 719 -10.13 -12.38 -8.84
C HIS A 719 -10.90 -11.66 -7.73
N LEU A 720 -10.88 -10.33 -7.72
CA LEU A 720 -11.41 -9.50 -6.63
C LEU A 720 -12.71 -8.74 -7.00
N ASN A 721 -13.33 -9.08 -8.14
CA ASN A 721 -14.54 -8.44 -8.66
C ASN A 721 -15.86 -8.99 -8.06
N GLY A 722 -15.81 -9.94 -7.13
CA GLY A 722 -17.00 -10.58 -6.56
C GLY A 722 -17.62 -11.68 -7.42
N SER A 723 -17.14 -11.92 -8.64
CA SER A 723 -17.62 -12.97 -9.56
C SER A 723 -16.93 -14.32 -9.35
N ARG A 724 -17.32 -15.32 -10.15
CA ARG A 724 -16.68 -16.65 -10.24
C ARG A 724 -16.39 -16.90 -11.72
N ASP A 725 -15.39 -16.19 -12.22
CA ASP A 725 -15.13 -16.10 -13.65
C ASP A 725 -14.51 -17.40 -14.17
N VAL A 726 -15.24 -18.09 -15.05
CA VAL A 726 -14.76 -19.26 -15.77
C VAL A 726 -14.41 -18.80 -17.19
N SER A 727 -13.15 -18.94 -17.54
CA SER A 727 -12.56 -18.55 -18.81
C SER A 727 -11.52 -19.60 -19.12
N PHE A 728 -11.78 -20.47 -20.09
CA PHE A 728 -10.88 -21.57 -20.38
C PHE A 728 -9.58 -21.08 -21.03
N ALA A 729 -8.50 -21.83 -20.81
CA ALA A 729 -7.33 -21.73 -21.65
C ALA A 729 -7.63 -22.31 -23.04
N VAL A 730 -6.98 -21.80 -24.08
CA VAL A 730 -6.92 -22.48 -25.38
C VAL A 730 -6.04 -23.72 -25.20
N LEU A 731 -6.60 -24.90 -25.40
CA LEU A 731 -5.91 -26.19 -25.33
C LEU A 731 -6.19 -26.94 -26.64
N GLY A 732 -5.15 -27.38 -27.35
CA GLY A 732 -5.31 -28.04 -28.66
C GLY A 732 -6.10 -27.21 -29.68
N ASN A 733 -5.89 -25.89 -29.71
CA ASN A 733 -6.65 -24.89 -30.48
C ASN A 733 -8.15 -24.74 -30.11
N ILE A 734 -8.62 -25.41 -29.06
CA ILE A 734 -10.02 -25.36 -28.59
C ILE A 734 -10.09 -24.49 -27.33
N SER A 735 -11.05 -23.54 -27.29
CA SER A 735 -11.42 -22.79 -26.09
C SER A 735 -12.80 -23.19 -25.60
N GLY A 736 -12.89 -23.61 -24.35
CA GLY A 736 -14.15 -23.93 -23.69
C GLY A 736 -15.02 -22.71 -23.41
N HIS A 737 -16.32 -22.96 -23.27
CA HIS A 737 -17.32 -22.02 -22.76
C HIS A 737 -18.03 -22.60 -21.53
N TYR A 738 -18.43 -21.74 -20.58
CA TYR A 738 -19.21 -22.13 -19.40
C TYR A 738 -20.40 -21.20 -19.18
N SER A 739 -21.61 -21.77 -19.20
CA SER A 739 -22.83 -21.04 -18.83
C SER A 739 -22.96 -20.98 -17.31
N ALA A 740 -22.64 -19.81 -16.72
CA ALA A 740 -22.79 -19.59 -15.29
C ALA A 740 -24.26 -19.70 -14.80
N ALA A 741 -25.24 -19.57 -15.70
CA ALA A 741 -26.66 -19.75 -15.42
C ALA A 741 -27.06 -21.24 -15.46
N ALA A 742 -26.84 -21.94 -16.58
CA ALA A 742 -27.23 -23.34 -16.76
C ALA A 742 -26.28 -24.37 -16.12
N LYS A 743 -25.13 -23.89 -15.61
CA LYS A 743 -23.98 -24.69 -15.13
C LYS A 743 -23.40 -25.66 -16.16
N THR A 744 -23.58 -25.36 -17.45
CA THR A 744 -23.08 -26.22 -18.55
C THR A 744 -21.70 -25.80 -19.03
N CYS A 745 -20.87 -26.78 -19.36
CA CYS A 745 -19.63 -26.60 -20.14
C CYS A 745 -19.89 -27.05 -21.58
N SER A 746 -19.31 -26.35 -22.56
CA SER A 746 -19.36 -26.74 -23.98
C SER A 746 -18.08 -26.37 -24.73
N ASN A 747 -17.82 -27.04 -25.86
CA ASN A 747 -16.67 -26.79 -26.74
C ASN A 747 -15.32 -26.84 -26.00
N THR A 748 -15.13 -27.79 -25.08
CA THR A 748 -13.92 -27.84 -24.23
C THR A 748 -13.00 -28.97 -24.70
N TYR A 749 -11.69 -28.75 -24.69
CA TYR A 749 -10.72 -29.77 -25.08
C TYR A 749 -10.87 -31.10 -24.31
N CYS A 750 -11.16 -31.06 -23.00
CA CYS A 750 -11.24 -32.26 -22.16
C CYS A 750 -12.61 -32.98 -22.15
N HIS A 751 -13.67 -32.36 -22.68
CA HIS A 751 -15.03 -32.95 -22.79
C HIS A 751 -15.52 -32.99 -24.25
N GLY A 752 -14.62 -32.76 -25.20
CA GLY A 752 -14.89 -32.70 -26.63
C GLY A 752 -15.99 -31.70 -27.01
N GLY A 753 -16.80 -32.09 -27.99
CA GLY A 753 -18.02 -31.36 -28.39
C GLY A 753 -19.20 -31.51 -27.43
N GLY A 754 -19.07 -32.32 -26.37
CA GLY A 754 -20.15 -32.59 -25.42
C GLY A 754 -20.58 -31.37 -24.61
N SER A 755 -21.91 -31.19 -24.47
CA SER A 755 -22.50 -30.20 -23.55
C SER A 755 -22.85 -30.87 -22.21
N ILE A 756 -21.95 -30.79 -21.23
CA ILE A 756 -22.10 -31.44 -19.92
C ILE A 756 -22.53 -30.45 -18.83
N GLN A 757 -23.21 -30.94 -17.77
CA GLN A 757 -23.53 -30.13 -16.58
C GLN A 757 -22.52 -30.33 -15.43
N TRP A 758 -22.04 -29.22 -14.89
CA TRP A 758 -21.23 -29.16 -13.68
C TRP A 758 -22.02 -29.67 -12.47
N GLY A 759 -21.37 -30.45 -11.60
CA GLY A 759 -21.98 -31.18 -10.49
C GLY A 759 -22.50 -32.59 -10.84
N GLY A 760 -22.41 -33.01 -12.12
CA GLY A 760 -22.80 -34.35 -12.56
C GLY A 760 -22.01 -35.49 -11.89
N GLN A 761 -22.61 -36.69 -11.88
CA GLN A 761 -22.07 -37.90 -11.27
C GLN A 761 -21.81 -38.97 -12.34
N GLY A 762 -20.58 -39.02 -12.86
CA GLY A 762 -20.12 -40.07 -13.77
C GLY A 762 -18.74 -39.78 -14.36
N PRO A 763 -17.94 -40.80 -14.69
CA PRO A 763 -16.84 -40.65 -15.63
C PRO A 763 -17.41 -40.44 -17.05
N LEU A 764 -16.68 -39.74 -17.92
CA LEU A 764 -17.00 -39.75 -19.35
C LEU A 764 -16.51 -41.08 -19.94
N ALA A 765 -17.38 -41.78 -20.67
CA ALA A 765 -16.96 -42.90 -21.49
C ALA A 765 -16.19 -42.38 -22.72
N CYS A 766 -15.30 -43.21 -23.28
CA CYS A 766 -14.43 -42.80 -24.40
C CYS A 766 -15.21 -42.22 -25.59
N ASN A 767 -16.43 -42.73 -25.83
CA ASN A 767 -17.32 -42.25 -26.89
C ASN A 767 -17.86 -40.82 -26.71
N SER A 768 -17.77 -40.26 -25.51
CA SER A 768 -18.11 -38.86 -25.24
C SER A 768 -17.12 -37.87 -25.88
N CYS A 769 -15.94 -38.35 -26.32
CA CYS A 769 -14.90 -37.53 -26.97
C CYS A 769 -14.35 -38.14 -28.28
N HIS A 770 -14.18 -39.46 -28.37
CA HIS A 770 -13.50 -40.13 -29.49
C HIS A 770 -14.43 -40.88 -30.45
N GLY A 771 -15.74 -40.96 -30.15
CA GLY A 771 -16.62 -41.98 -30.75
C GLY A 771 -16.51 -43.33 -30.04
N ASP A 772 -17.56 -44.14 -30.15
CA ASP A 772 -17.56 -45.53 -29.68
C ASP A 772 -16.90 -46.46 -30.70
N ALA A 773 -16.87 -47.75 -30.37
CA ALA A 773 -16.28 -48.78 -31.20
C ALA A 773 -16.89 -48.88 -32.61
N GLU A 774 -18.15 -48.46 -32.81
CA GLU A 774 -18.81 -48.49 -34.12
C GLU A 774 -18.66 -47.17 -34.90
N THR A 775 -18.50 -46.04 -34.19
CA THR A 775 -18.44 -44.69 -34.80
C THR A 775 -17.02 -44.15 -34.99
N LEU A 776 -16.00 -44.70 -34.34
CA LEU A 776 -14.59 -44.30 -34.47
C LEU A 776 -13.93 -44.84 -35.77
N GLY A 777 -14.38 -44.31 -36.91
CA GLY A 777 -13.90 -44.67 -38.25
C GLY A 777 -12.56 -44.04 -38.69
N THR A 778 -11.68 -43.61 -37.79
CA THR A 778 -10.41 -42.95 -38.19
C THR A 778 -9.31 -43.98 -38.46
N ASN A 779 -8.63 -43.88 -39.60
CA ASN A 779 -7.55 -44.80 -40.00
C ASN A 779 -8.00 -46.28 -39.88
N ALA A 780 -7.11 -47.20 -39.46
CA ALA A 780 -7.45 -48.60 -39.27
C ALA A 780 -8.33 -48.92 -38.03
N HIS A 781 -8.79 -47.93 -37.24
CA HIS A 781 -9.51 -48.19 -35.97
C HIS A 781 -10.72 -49.08 -36.15
N ALA A 782 -11.61 -48.80 -37.11
CA ALA A 782 -12.83 -49.57 -37.33
C ALA A 782 -12.56 -51.08 -37.43
N ARG A 783 -11.55 -51.49 -38.20
CA ARG A 783 -11.20 -52.92 -38.36
C ARG A 783 -10.59 -53.55 -37.11
N HIS A 784 -10.02 -52.76 -36.21
CA HIS A 784 -9.51 -53.25 -34.94
C HIS A 784 -10.59 -53.31 -33.86
N ILE A 785 -11.35 -52.23 -33.65
CA ILE A 785 -12.15 -52.04 -32.43
C ILE A 785 -13.66 -52.27 -32.61
N SER A 786 -14.21 -52.20 -33.82
CA SER A 786 -15.65 -52.40 -34.06
C SER A 786 -16.06 -53.86 -33.81
N PRO A 787 -17.16 -54.12 -33.07
CA PRO A 787 -17.82 -55.41 -33.03
C PRO A 787 -18.50 -55.79 -34.35
N SER A 788 -19.10 -54.85 -35.08
CA SER A 788 -19.84 -55.13 -36.32
C SER A 788 -18.96 -55.33 -37.57
N SER A 789 -17.77 -54.72 -37.61
CA SER A 789 -16.92 -54.63 -38.81
C SER A 789 -15.43 -54.92 -38.59
N GLY A 790 -15.06 -55.27 -37.34
CA GLY A 790 -13.68 -55.46 -36.90
C GLY A 790 -13.53 -56.54 -35.83
N LYS A 791 -12.39 -56.53 -35.13
CA LYS A 791 -11.99 -57.55 -34.15
C LYS A 791 -12.40 -57.28 -32.70
N ALA A 792 -13.18 -56.24 -32.42
CA ALA A 792 -13.56 -55.82 -31.06
C ALA A 792 -12.36 -55.63 -30.08
N ILE A 793 -11.16 -55.33 -30.59
CA ILE A 793 -9.92 -55.18 -29.81
C ILE A 793 -10.08 -54.04 -28.81
N SER A 794 -9.79 -54.30 -27.54
CA SER A 794 -9.89 -53.29 -26.49
C SER A 794 -8.88 -52.16 -26.67
N CYS A 795 -9.28 -50.93 -26.35
CA CYS A 795 -8.41 -49.76 -26.39
C CYS A 795 -7.07 -49.98 -25.67
N ALA A 796 -7.09 -50.70 -24.54
CA ALA A 796 -5.90 -51.01 -23.73
C ALA A 796 -4.85 -51.90 -24.44
N ILE A 797 -5.20 -52.58 -25.54
CA ILE A 797 -4.27 -53.42 -26.31
C ILE A 797 -3.29 -52.58 -27.15
N CYS A 798 -3.71 -51.41 -27.64
CA CYS A 798 -2.87 -50.50 -28.43
C CYS A 798 -2.49 -49.21 -27.68
N HIS A 799 -3.26 -48.86 -26.65
CA HIS A 799 -3.11 -47.63 -25.87
C HIS A 799 -2.91 -47.94 -24.37
N ALA A 800 -2.14 -48.99 -24.04
CA ALA A 800 -2.01 -49.52 -22.67
C ALA A 800 -1.55 -48.48 -21.62
N ALA A 801 -0.82 -47.44 -22.05
CA ALA A 801 -0.40 -46.35 -21.18
C ALA A 801 -1.53 -45.35 -20.87
N THR A 802 -2.46 -45.12 -21.80
CA THR A 802 -3.53 -44.12 -21.66
C THR A 802 -4.91 -44.73 -21.37
N ALA A 803 -5.18 -45.97 -21.76
CA ALA A 803 -6.45 -46.67 -21.59
C ALA A 803 -6.29 -47.97 -20.79
N ALA A 804 -7.08 -48.11 -19.72
CA ALA A 804 -7.20 -49.32 -18.92
C ALA A 804 -8.31 -50.27 -19.41
N GLY A 805 -9.10 -49.84 -20.40
CA GLY A 805 -10.19 -50.60 -21.01
C GLY A 805 -11.04 -49.70 -21.92
N ASN A 806 -12.19 -50.21 -22.40
CA ASN A 806 -13.03 -49.51 -23.39
C ASN A 806 -13.83 -48.31 -22.84
N GLY A 807 -13.71 -48.04 -21.54
CA GLY A 807 -14.39 -46.92 -20.86
C GLY A 807 -13.60 -46.39 -19.66
N SER A 808 -12.30 -46.67 -19.59
CA SER A 808 -11.44 -46.34 -18.45
C SER A 808 -10.06 -45.88 -18.91
N ILE A 809 -9.61 -44.77 -18.34
CA ILE A 809 -8.29 -44.18 -18.60
C ILE A 809 -7.28 -44.77 -17.61
N ALA A 810 -6.12 -45.20 -18.09
CA ALA A 810 -5.03 -45.73 -17.27
C ALA A 810 -4.21 -44.59 -16.65
N ASP A 811 -3.70 -43.69 -17.48
CA ASP A 811 -3.02 -42.46 -17.05
C ASP A 811 -3.63 -41.22 -17.72
N GLY A 812 -4.30 -40.41 -16.90
CA GLY A 812 -4.92 -39.15 -17.32
C GLY A 812 -3.93 -38.01 -17.61
N THR A 813 -2.65 -38.16 -17.25
CA THR A 813 -1.61 -37.16 -17.52
C THR A 813 -1.18 -37.15 -18.98
N ILE A 814 -1.13 -38.34 -19.62
CA ILE A 814 -0.77 -38.52 -21.03
C ILE A 814 -1.99 -38.64 -21.95
N HIS A 815 -3.12 -39.18 -21.49
CA HIS A 815 -4.35 -39.28 -22.31
C HIS A 815 -4.82 -37.94 -22.91
N ALA A 816 -4.54 -36.81 -22.25
CA ALA A 816 -4.96 -35.49 -22.68
C ALA A 816 -3.79 -34.51 -22.93
N ASP A 817 -2.56 -34.98 -23.13
CA ASP A 817 -1.39 -34.09 -23.28
C ASP A 817 -1.22 -33.51 -24.70
N GLY A 818 -1.92 -34.08 -25.69
CA GLY A 818 -1.88 -33.67 -27.10
C GLY A 818 -1.03 -34.57 -28.01
N LYS A 819 -0.39 -35.61 -27.47
CA LYS A 819 0.29 -36.67 -28.24
C LYS A 819 -0.65 -37.84 -28.52
N LYS A 820 -0.11 -38.86 -29.19
CA LYS A 820 -0.79 -40.13 -29.48
C LYS A 820 0.06 -41.28 -28.95
N ASP A 821 -0.04 -41.56 -27.67
CA ASP A 821 0.71 -42.65 -27.05
C ASP A 821 0.13 -44.00 -27.48
N VAL A 822 0.85 -44.66 -28.40
CA VAL A 822 0.59 -46.04 -28.82
C VAL A 822 1.59 -46.93 -28.08
N VAL A 823 1.09 -47.65 -27.08
CA VAL A 823 1.87 -48.58 -26.24
C VAL A 823 1.11 -49.89 -26.22
N PHE A 824 1.66 -50.90 -26.88
CA PHE A 824 0.98 -52.16 -27.10
C PHE A 824 1.09 -53.10 -25.88
N SER A 825 0.02 -53.84 -25.60
CA SER A 825 -0.05 -54.84 -24.52
C SER A 825 -0.75 -56.12 -24.96
N GLY A 826 -0.79 -57.14 -24.09
CA GLY A 826 -1.44 -58.42 -24.35
C GLY A 826 -0.88 -59.09 -25.62
N ALA A 827 -1.78 -59.54 -26.51
CA ALA A 827 -1.40 -60.19 -27.77
C ALA A 827 -0.68 -59.25 -28.78
N ALA A 828 -0.71 -57.93 -28.58
CA ALA A 828 0.03 -56.97 -29.40
C ALA A 828 1.38 -56.56 -28.79
N LEU A 829 1.73 -57.02 -27.58
CA LEU A 829 2.99 -56.70 -26.91
C LEU A 829 4.20 -57.01 -27.81
N GLY A 830 5.13 -56.07 -27.89
CA GLY A 830 6.31 -56.17 -28.76
C GLY A 830 6.13 -55.60 -30.18
N THR A 831 4.91 -55.24 -30.60
CA THR A 831 4.67 -54.47 -31.83
C THR A 831 5.47 -53.17 -31.80
N GLN A 832 6.22 -52.87 -32.87
CA GLN A 832 6.94 -51.61 -33.05
C GLN A 832 6.30 -50.79 -34.18
N MET A 833 5.70 -49.64 -33.85
CA MET A 833 5.16 -48.68 -34.82
C MET A 833 6.20 -47.59 -35.12
N ASP A 834 6.51 -47.37 -36.40
CA ASP A 834 7.38 -46.26 -36.81
C ASP A 834 6.63 -44.91 -36.95
N LEU A 835 7.39 -43.82 -37.13
CA LEU A 835 6.84 -42.46 -37.25
C LEU A 835 5.98 -42.24 -38.51
N THR A 836 6.00 -43.15 -39.48
CA THR A 836 5.12 -43.14 -40.66
C THR A 836 3.87 -44.01 -40.48
N GLY A 837 3.79 -44.76 -39.38
CA GLY A 837 2.66 -45.61 -39.01
C GLY A 837 2.81 -47.08 -39.42
N ASN A 838 4.00 -47.55 -39.82
CA ASN A 838 4.19 -48.98 -40.14
C ASN A 838 4.30 -49.80 -38.85
N CYS A 839 3.42 -50.80 -38.68
CA CYS A 839 3.40 -51.71 -37.53
C CYS A 839 4.24 -52.95 -37.81
N SER A 840 5.53 -52.90 -37.47
CA SER A 840 6.43 -54.06 -37.49
C SER A 840 6.31 -54.91 -36.21
N THR A 841 6.88 -56.12 -36.23
CA THR A 841 6.97 -57.09 -35.11
C THR A 841 5.66 -57.46 -34.39
N SER A 842 4.49 -57.12 -34.95
CA SER A 842 3.20 -57.42 -34.34
C SER A 842 2.78 -58.86 -34.57
N TYR A 843 2.49 -59.62 -33.51
CA TYR A 843 1.96 -60.99 -33.65
C TYR A 843 0.67 -61.03 -34.51
N CYS A 844 -0.23 -60.04 -34.32
CA CYS A 844 -1.46 -59.89 -35.09
C CYS A 844 -1.26 -59.59 -36.58
N HIS A 845 -0.05 -59.16 -36.98
CA HIS A 845 0.35 -58.98 -38.39
C HIS A 845 1.43 -60.00 -38.81
N SER A 846 1.52 -61.13 -38.12
CA SER A 846 2.46 -62.20 -38.44
C SER A 846 1.79 -63.36 -39.16
N ASN A 847 2.58 -64.24 -39.76
CA ASN A 847 2.12 -65.52 -40.30
C ASN A 847 1.91 -66.62 -39.24
N GLY A 848 1.77 -66.23 -37.95
CA GLY A 848 1.71 -67.13 -36.80
C GLY A 848 3.03 -67.85 -36.45
N LYS A 849 4.06 -67.75 -37.30
CA LYS A 849 5.37 -68.43 -37.16
C LYS A 849 6.55 -67.46 -37.05
N GLY A 850 6.29 -66.21 -36.67
CA GLY A 850 7.33 -65.18 -36.45
C GLY A 850 7.86 -64.49 -37.70
N SER A 851 7.26 -64.70 -38.88
CA SER A 851 7.46 -63.79 -40.02
C SER A 851 6.41 -62.69 -39.94
N TYR A 852 6.85 -61.43 -39.85
CA TYR A 852 5.99 -60.27 -39.64
C TYR A 852 5.80 -59.48 -40.92
N SER A 853 4.56 -59.11 -41.22
CA SER A 853 4.25 -58.07 -42.19
C SER A 853 4.32 -56.70 -41.52
N THR A 854 4.52 -55.66 -42.33
CA THR A 854 4.64 -54.27 -41.87
C THR A 854 3.51 -53.40 -42.44
N PRO A 855 2.23 -53.67 -42.10
CA PRO A 855 1.12 -52.84 -42.57
C PRO A 855 1.21 -51.43 -41.98
N ASN A 856 0.80 -50.45 -42.76
CA ASN A 856 0.72 -49.05 -42.35
C ASN A 856 -0.68 -48.71 -41.82
N TRP A 857 -0.73 -48.18 -40.59
CA TRP A 857 -1.97 -47.83 -39.88
C TRP A 857 -2.89 -46.85 -40.64
N SER A 858 -2.35 -46.05 -41.56
CA SER A 858 -3.10 -45.09 -42.38
C SER A 858 -3.54 -45.62 -43.76
N ALA A 859 -3.05 -46.79 -44.19
CA ALA A 859 -3.29 -47.33 -45.53
C ALA A 859 -3.91 -48.74 -45.46
N ASN A 860 -5.25 -48.81 -45.48
CA ASN A 860 -6.02 -50.06 -45.34
C ASN A 860 -5.62 -51.17 -46.34
N SER A 861 -5.09 -50.82 -47.51
CA SER A 861 -4.59 -51.78 -48.50
C SER A 861 -3.38 -52.59 -48.03
N SER A 862 -2.60 -52.07 -47.07
CA SER A 862 -1.41 -52.76 -46.54
C SER A 862 -1.75 -53.90 -45.56
N GLY A 863 -2.94 -53.88 -44.96
CA GLY A 863 -3.49 -54.96 -44.13
C GLY A 863 -4.46 -55.89 -44.88
N ALA A 864 -4.50 -55.84 -46.21
CA ALA A 864 -5.44 -56.63 -47.01
C ALA A 864 -5.05 -58.12 -47.10
N CYS A 865 -6.03 -58.96 -47.41
CA CYS A 865 -5.83 -60.39 -47.66
C CYS A 865 -4.69 -60.63 -48.66
N GLY A 866 -3.69 -61.43 -48.26
CA GLY A 866 -2.48 -61.71 -49.04
C GLY A 866 -1.21 -61.04 -48.50
N THR A 867 -1.28 -60.03 -47.64
CA THR A 867 -0.07 -59.39 -47.08
C THR A 867 0.55 -60.16 -45.92
N CYS A 868 -0.24 -60.73 -45.01
CA CYS A 868 0.25 -61.57 -43.89
C CYS A 868 0.62 -63.01 -44.31
N HIS A 869 -0.08 -63.55 -45.31
CA HIS A 869 0.18 -64.87 -45.89
C HIS A 869 0.01 -64.78 -47.41
N ALA A 870 1.09 -65.04 -48.16
CA ALA A 870 1.04 -64.99 -49.62
C ALA A 870 0.18 -66.14 -50.18
N THR A 871 -0.78 -65.82 -51.05
CA THR A 871 -1.74 -66.76 -51.67
C THR A 871 -1.44 -67.07 -53.14
N ALA A 872 -0.26 -66.67 -53.65
CA ALA A 872 0.13 -66.83 -55.06
C ALA A 872 1.25 -67.87 -55.23
N PRO A 873 1.03 -68.98 -55.98
CA PRO A 873 2.03 -70.02 -56.22
C PRO A 873 3.03 -69.62 -57.31
N GLY A 874 3.96 -68.72 -56.97
CA GLY A 874 5.18 -68.47 -57.74
C GLY A 874 6.32 -69.38 -57.30
N LEU A 875 7.08 -69.97 -58.23
CA LEU A 875 8.31 -70.71 -57.90
C LEU A 875 9.30 -69.75 -57.21
N GLY A 876 9.69 -70.09 -55.97
CA GLY A 876 10.54 -69.25 -55.12
C GLY A 876 9.80 -68.30 -54.18
N SER A 877 8.47 -68.19 -54.27
CA SER A 877 7.65 -67.46 -53.28
C SER A 877 7.44 -68.29 -52.00
N PRO A 878 7.53 -67.70 -50.80
CA PRO A 878 7.23 -68.38 -49.54
C PRO A 878 5.72 -68.57 -49.33
N LEU A 879 5.10 -69.40 -50.17
CA LEU A 879 3.89 -70.15 -49.80
C LEU A 879 4.21 -71.01 -48.56
N ILE A 880 3.18 -71.50 -47.85
CA ILE A 880 3.32 -72.27 -46.61
C ILE A 880 4.19 -73.53 -46.81
N ALA A 881 5.50 -73.39 -46.58
CA ALA A 881 6.51 -74.43 -46.82
C ALA A 881 6.58 -75.48 -45.70
N SER A 882 5.43 -75.84 -45.11
CA SER A 882 5.33 -76.84 -44.04
C SER A 882 4.42 -77.99 -44.43
N GLY A 883 5.04 -79.14 -44.74
CA GLY A 883 4.35 -80.38 -45.09
C GLY A 883 3.60 -80.33 -46.42
N ALA A 884 2.50 -81.06 -46.50
CA ALA A 884 1.77 -81.36 -47.74
C ALA A 884 1.03 -80.17 -48.40
N HIS A 885 1.19 -78.92 -47.92
CA HIS A 885 0.55 -77.74 -48.53
C HIS A 885 0.90 -77.60 -50.02
N PHE A 886 2.16 -77.84 -50.40
CA PHE A 886 2.57 -77.81 -51.81
C PHE A 886 1.78 -78.82 -52.65
N SER A 887 1.67 -80.06 -52.20
CA SER A 887 0.87 -81.11 -52.86
C SER A 887 -0.61 -80.72 -53.02
N HIS A 888 -1.17 -80.06 -52.00
CA HIS A 888 -2.60 -79.71 -52.00
C HIS A 888 -2.95 -78.45 -52.79
N PHE A 889 -2.04 -77.47 -52.92
CA PHE A 889 -2.34 -76.13 -53.49
C PHE A 889 -1.47 -75.74 -54.71
N SER A 890 -0.47 -76.54 -55.09
CA SER A 890 0.40 -76.23 -56.23
C SER A 890 -0.33 -76.32 -57.57
N THR A 891 -0.09 -75.33 -58.44
CA THR A 891 -0.55 -75.31 -59.83
C THR A 891 0.42 -75.98 -60.81
N ALA A 892 1.59 -76.43 -60.35
CA ALA A 892 2.62 -76.98 -61.23
C ALA A 892 2.23 -78.36 -61.81
N ALA A 893 2.50 -78.57 -63.10
CA ALA A 893 2.14 -79.79 -63.82
C ALA A 893 2.78 -81.08 -63.23
N THR A 894 3.89 -80.94 -62.50
CA THR A 894 4.66 -82.00 -61.83
C THR A 894 4.22 -82.28 -60.38
N SER A 895 3.20 -81.58 -59.87
CA SER A 895 2.72 -81.75 -58.49
C SER A 895 1.67 -82.86 -58.37
N TYR A 896 1.75 -83.65 -57.30
CA TYR A 896 0.78 -84.66 -56.94
C TYR A 896 -0.22 -84.10 -55.92
N GLY A 897 -1.53 -84.20 -56.17
CA GLY A 897 -2.58 -83.81 -55.21
C GLY A 897 -3.83 -83.18 -55.84
N PRO A 898 -4.81 -82.75 -55.02
CA PRO A 898 -6.15 -82.35 -55.46
C PRO A 898 -6.28 -80.92 -56.00
N MET A 899 -5.28 -80.05 -55.84
CA MET A 899 -5.26 -78.66 -56.33
C MET A 899 -6.43 -77.79 -55.81
N PHE A 900 -6.52 -77.63 -54.48
CA PHE A 900 -7.41 -76.65 -53.87
C PHE A 900 -7.06 -75.20 -54.29
N SER A 901 -8.08 -74.35 -54.38
CA SER A 901 -7.90 -72.95 -54.77
C SER A 901 -7.13 -72.17 -53.73
N THR A 902 -6.07 -71.47 -54.12
CA THR A 902 -5.42 -70.45 -53.27
C THR A 902 -6.13 -69.09 -53.36
N GLY A 903 -7.02 -68.89 -54.33
CA GLY A 903 -7.65 -67.61 -54.65
C GLY A 903 -8.90 -67.26 -53.82
N ASN A 904 -9.35 -68.14 -52.92
CA ASN A 904 -10.48 -67.88 -52.02
C ASN A 904 -10.31 -68.59 -50.66
N VAL A 905 -11.08 -68.15 -49.66
CA VAL A 905 -11.06 -68.75 -48.32
C VAL A 905 -11.50 -70.22 -48.33
N THR A 906 -12.37 -70.60 -49.27
CA THR A 906 -12.96 -71.93 -49.39
C THR A 906 -11.93 -73.04 -49.58
N GLY A 907 -10.86 -72.80 -50.34
CA GLY A 907 -9.77 -73.77 -50.51
C GLY A 907 -9.02 -74.07 -49.21
N CYS A 908 -8.88 -73.08 -48.33
CA CYS A 908 -8.26 -73.27 -47.01
C CYS A 908 -9.26 -73.85 -45.98
N GLN A 909 -10.54 -73.48 -46.08
CA GLN A 909 -11.64 -74.02 -45.25
C GLN A 909 -11.88 -75.53 -45.46
N ALA A 910 -11.37 -76.09 -46.57
CA ALA A 910 -11.32 -77.53 -46.82
C ALA A 910 -10.42 -78.31 -45.81
N CYS A 911 -9.62 -77.62 -44.98
CA CYS A 911 -8.84 -78.23 -43.91
C CYS A 911 -8.88 -77.44 -42.58
N HIS A 912 -8.91 -76.11 -42.65
CA HIS A 912 -8.83 -75.22 -41.49
C HIS A 912 -10.18 -74.69 -41.03
N ASP A 913 -10.38 -74.62 -39.71
CA ASP A 913 -11.56 -73.99 -39.12
C ASP A 913 -11.36 -72.48 -39.00
N PHE A 914 -11.75 -71.73 -40.02
CA PHE A 914 -11.88 -70.27 -39.96
C PHE A 914 -13.01 -69.78 -40.87
N GLY A 915 -13.96 -69.03 -40.32
CA GLY A 915 -15.12 -68.54 -41.08
C GLY A 915 -14.78 -67.38 -42.03
N ASN A 916 -13.98 -66.42 -41.57
CA ASN A 916 -13.57 -65.21 -42.29
C ASN A 916 -12.43 -64.50 -41.52
N GLU A 917 -11.99 -63.32 -41.98
CA GLU A 917 -10.97 -62.50 -41.31
C GLU A 917 -11.32 -62.16 -39.84
N LEU A 918 -12.61 -62.05 -39.49
CA LEU A 918 -13.08 -61.67 -38.15
C LEU A 918 -13.24 -62.85 -37.19
N ALA A 919 -13.32 -64.10 -37.67
CA ALA A 919 -13.43 -65.31 -36.85
C ALA A 919 -12.35 -65.39 -35.75
N SER A 920 -12.72 -65.88 -34.56
CA SER A 920 -11.81 -66.04 -33.41
C SER A 920 -10.58 -66.87 -33.77
N THR A 921 -10.81 -67.99 -34.47
CA THR A 921 -9.82 -68.98 -34.90
C THR A 921 -8.81 -68.49 -35.95
N HIS A 922 -8.90 -67.23 -36.37
CA HIS A 922 -7.96 -66.65 -37.35
C HIS A 922 -6.70 -66.05 -36.70
N ILE A 923 -6.72 -65.71 -35.40
CA ILE A 923 -5.60 -65.05 -34.68
C ILE A 923 -5.48 -65.47 -33.20
N ASP A 924 -5.80 -66.73 -32.87
CA ASP A 924 -5.85 -67.29 -31.51
C ASP A 924 -4.59 -68.08 -31.08
N GLN A 925 -3.56 -68.08 -31.91
CA GLN A 925 -2.27 -68.78 -31.73
C GLN A 925 -2.29 -70.31 -31.94
N THR A 926 -3.40 -70.91 -32.40
CA THR A 926 -3.50 -72.35 -32.68
C THR A 926 -3.66 -72.69 -34.17
N VAL A 927 -3.24 -73.89 -34.57
CA VAL A 927 -3.48 -74.41 -35.93
C VAL A 927 -4.82 -75.12 -35.94
N ASN A 928 -5.89 -74.33 -36.11
CA ASN A 928 -7.25 -74.81 -36.06
C ASN A 928 -7.58 -75.62 -37.32
N VAL A 929 -7.92 -76.90 -37.16
CA VAL A 929 -8.34 -77.82 -38.23
C VAL A 929 -9.81 -78.18 -38.06
N ASN A 930 -10.52 -78.41 -39.16
CA ASN A 930 -11.97 -78.66 -39.15
C ASN A 930 -12.29 -80.07 -38.64
N SER A 931 -12.30 -80.23 -37.32
CA SER A 931 -12.61 -81.49 -36.62
C SER A 931 -14.02 -82.03 -36.94
N SER A 932 -14.97 -81.15 -37.31
CA SER A 932 -16.31 -81.50 -37.80
C SER A 932 -16.28 -82.41 -39.04
N LEU A 933 -15.21 -82.37 -39.83
CA LEU A 933 -14.99 -83.22 -41.00
C LEU A 933 -14.15 -84.47 -40.69
N GLY A 934 -13.84 -84.72 -39.41
CA GLY A 934 -13.01 -85.85 -38.97
C GLY A 934 -11.50 -85.60 -39.03
N TYR A 935 -11.06 -84.35 -39.23
CA TYR A 935 -9.64 -84.01 -39.32
C TYR A 935 -8.99 -83.90 -37.96
N SER A 936 -7.79 -84.48 -37.81
CA SER A 936 -6.98 -84.40 -36.59
C SER A 936 -5.63 -83.73 -36.85
N THR A 937 -5.12 -83.00 -35.86
CA THR A 937 -3.73 -82.50 -35.86
C THR A 937 -2.68 -83.62 -35.81
N SER A 938 -3.11 -84.86 -35.55
CA SER A 938 -2.28 -86.07 -35.46
C SER A 938 -2.15 -86.84 -36.80
N GLY A 939 -2.70 -86.36 -37.92
CA GLY A 939 -2.48 -86.98 -39.24
C GLY A 939 -3.62 -87.86 -39.76
N THR A 940 -4.86 -87.66 -39.30
CA THR A 940 -6.06 -88.30 -39.87
C THR A 940 -6.81 -87.30 -40.77
N CYS A 941 -6.99 -87.63 -42.05
CA CYS A 941 -7.64 -86.77 -43.05
C CYS A 941 -8.74 -87.50 -43.84
N THR A 942 -9.50 -88.35 -43.17
CA THR A 942 -10.68 -89.05 -43.69
C THR A 942 -11.72 -88.02 -44.20
N PRO A 943 -12.40 -88.22 -45.34
CA PRO A 943 -12.36 -89.36 -46.27
C PRO A 943 -11.32 -89.24 -47.40
N CYS A 944 -10.56 -88.15 -47.48
CA CYS A 944 -9.55 -87.94 -48.53
C CYS A 944 -8.38 -88.92 -48.42
N HIS A 945 -8.01 -89.28 -47.18
CA HIS A 945 -7.03 -90.31 -46.87
C HIS A 945 -7.64 -91.29 -45.86
N THR A 946 -7.88 -92.52 -46.29
CA THR A 946 -8.52 -93.60 -45.49
C THR A 946 -7.52 -94.39 -44.62
N LYS A 947 -6.25 -93.98 -44.65
CA LYS A 947 -5.14 -94.49 -43.82
C LYS A 947 -4.47 -93.30 -43.12
N GLU A 948 -3.83 -93.54 -41.98
CA GLU A 948 -3.06 -92.53 -41.26
C GLU A 948 -1.93 -91.97 -42.13
N VAL A 949 -1.78 -90.65 -42.18
CA VAL A 949 -0.83 -89.96 -43.06
C VAL A 949 -0.10 -88.84 -42.30
N SER A 950 1.22 -88.93 -42.22
CA SER A 950 2.01 -87.81 -41.73
C SER A 950 1.95 -86.65 -42.72
N TRP A 951 1.46 -85.49 -42.26
CA TRP A 951 1.43 -84.25 -43.06
C TRP A 951 2.83 -83.80 -43.53
N THR A 952 3.90 -84.28 -42.89
CA THR A 952 5.30 -84.05 -43.28
C THR A 952 5.95 -85.24 -44.01
N GLY A 953 5.23 -86.36 -44.17
CA GLY A 953 5.77 -87.64 -44.69
C GLY A 953 5.90 -87.75 -46.23
N GLY A 954 5.37 -86.78 -46.99
CA GLY A 954 5.48 -86.76 -48.45
C GLY A 954 4.32 -87.43 -49.19
N ALA A 955 4.62 -88.12 -50.30
CA ALA A 955 3.61 -88.69 -51.19
C ALA A 955 3.05 -90.03 -50.68
N VAL A 956 1.72 -90.12 -50.61
CA VAL A 956 0.98 -91.34 -50.24
C VAL A 956 1.19 -92.48 -51.25
N SER A 957 0.82 -93.71 -50.87
CA SER A 957 0.90 -94.88 -51.77
C SER A 957 -0.33 -94.93 -52.69
N CYS A 958 -0.27 -95.65 -53.82
CA CYS A 958 -1.44 -95.75 -54.70
C CYS A 958 -2.57 -96.54 -54.01
N GLU A 959 -2.16 -97.50 -53.19
CA GLU A 959 -2.97 -98.45 -52.42
C GLU A 959 -3.59 -97.81 -51.16
N SER A 960 -3.30 -96.54 -50.83
CA SER A 960 -4.08 -95.77 -49.84
C SER A 960 -5.34 -95.15 -50.44
N CYS A 961 -5.45 -95.10 -51.77
CA CYS A 961 -6.61 -94.54 -52.46
C CYS A 961 -7.37 -95.59 -53.27
N HIS A 962 -6.66 -96.52 -53.92
CA HIS A 962 -7.22 -97.46 -54.90
C HIS A 962 -7.37 -98.91 -54.41
N ALA A 963 -7.17 -99.19 -53.12
CA ALA A 963 -7.28 -100.55 -52.58
C ALA A 963 -7.98 -100.60 -51.22
N GLY A 964 -8.88 -101.57 -51.03
CA GLY A 964 -9.72 -101.68 -49.83
C GLY A 964 -10.77 -100.55 -49.77
N THR A 965 -10.84 -99.83 -48.65
CA THR A 965 -11.72 -98.66 -48.52
C THR A 965 -11.21 -97.51 -49.40
N LEU A 966 -11.79 -97.40 -50.60
CA LEU A 966 -11.44 -96.43 -51.63
C LEU A 966 -11.57 -94.99 -51.11
N SER A 967 -10.57 -94.15 -51.40
CA SER A 967 -10.66 -92.72 -51.07
C SER A 967 -11.70 -92.02 -51.95
N VAL A 968 -12.44 -91.08 -51.38
CA VAL A 968 -13.42 -90.25 -52.10
C VAL A 968 -12.94 -88.81 -52.06
N ILE A 969 -12.71 -88.22 -53.24
CA ILE A 969 -12.25 -86.83 -53.39
C ILE A 969 -13.29 -86.07 -54.21
N ASN A 970 -13.85 -84.99 -53.67
CA ASN A 970 -14.90 -84.18 -54.30
C ASN A 970 -16.11 -85.00 -54.81
N GLY A 971 -16.48 -86.07 -54.07
CA GLY A 971 -17.55 -87.00 -54.45
C GLY A 971 -17.18 -88.05 -55.49
N VAL A 972 -15.97 -87.99 -56.07
CA VAL A 972 -15.44 -89.01 -56.97
C VAL A 972 -14.71 -90.07 -56.15
N THR A 973 -15.26 -91.29 -56.15
CA THR A 973 -14.58 -92.48 -55.59
C THR A 973 -13.41 -92.87 -56.49
N ALA A 974 -12.23 -93.04 -55.90
CA ALA A 974 -11.07 -93.58 -56.60
C ALA A 974 -11.37 -94.97 -57.17
N SER A 975 -10.99 -95.23 -58.43
CA SER A 975 -11.28 -96.52 -59.08
C SER A 975 -10.65 -97.69 -58.31
N ASP A 976 -11.39 -98.79 -58.13
CA ASP A 976 -10.85 -99.99 -57.47
C ASP A 976 -9.76 -100.66 -58.31
N LYS A 977 -8.62 -100.87 -57.65
CA LYS A 977 -7.43 -101.56 -58.16
C LYS A 977 -6.92 -102.60 -57.16
N SER A 978 -7.76 -103.03 -56.19
CA SER A 978 -7.44 -104.04 -55.19
C SER A 978 -6.96 -105.37 -55.78
N GLN A 979 -7.39 -105.71 -57.00
CA GLN A 979 -6.98 -106.92 -57.73
C GLN A 979 -5.62 -106.80 -58.44
N ALA A 980 -4.98 -105.63 -58.47
CA ALA A 980 -3.78 -105.40 -59.25
C ALA A 980 -2.62 -106.32 -58.86
N ALA A 981 -2.43 -106.54 -57.55
CA ALA A 981 -1.36 -107.35 -56.97
C ALA A 981 -1.67 -108.86 -56.89
N THR A 982 -2.85 -109.29 -57.34
CA THR A 982 -3.33 -110.69 -57.21
C THR A 982 -3.76 -111.28 -58.55
N ARG A 983 -4.54 -110.53 -59.34
CA ARG A 983 -5.19 -110.98 -60.58
C ARG A 983 -4.95 -110.04 -61.77
N GLY A 984 -4.22 -108.94 -61.59
CA GLY A 984 -3.76 -108.03 -62.65
C GLY A 984 -2.30 -108.22 -63.04
N HIS A 985 -1.70 -107.26 -63.77
CA HIS A 985 -0.28 -107.32 -64.14
C HIS A 985 0.70 -107.33 -62.95
N GLY A 986 0.27 -106.91 -61.76
CA GLY A 986 1.03 -107.03 -60.52
C GLY A 986 0.87 -108.37 -59.79
N GLY A 987 0.09 -109.31 -60.34
CA GLY A 987 -0.04 -110.65 -59.81
C GLY A 987 1.28 -111.44 -59.84
N PRO A 988 1.47 -112.46 -58.99
CA PRO A 988 2.77 -113.14 -58.82
C PRO A 988 3.36 -113.78 -60.07
N THR A 989 2.55 -114.04 -61.10
CA THR A 989 2.96 -114.63 -62.39
C THR A 989 3.42 -113.61 -63.43
N ILE A 990 3.21 -112.31 -63.20
CA ILE A 990 3.50 -111.22 -64.15
C ILE A 990 4.41 -110.15 -63.52
N GLY A 991 4.20 -109.82 -62.25
CA GLY A 991 5.16 -109.10 -61.41
C GLY A 991 5.42 -107.63 -61.75
N LYS A 992 4.52 -106.94 -62.47
CA LYS A 992 4.66 -105.51 -62.80
C LYS A 992 4.01 -104.62 -61.75
N GLY A 993 4.80 -103.76 -61.11
CA GLY A 993 4.32 -102.80 -60.13
C GLY A 993 3.56 -101.64 -60.77
N CYS A 994 2.76 -100.92 -59.98
CA CYS A 994 2.02 -99.73 -60.43
C CYS A 994 2.92 -98.71 -61.16
N THR A 995 4.17 -98.56 -60.72
CA THR A 995 5.15 -97.63 -61.29
C THR A 995 5.84 -98.11 -62.57
N ASP A 996 5.60 -99.35 -63.01
CA ASP A 996 6.14 -99.81 -64.31
C ASP A 996 5.31 -99.20 -65.44
N CYS A 997 3.98 -99.18 -65.28
CA CYS A 997 3.05 -98.54 -66.21
C CYS A 997 2.82 -97.04 -65.95
N HIS A 998 3.00 -96.56 -64.72
CA HIS A 998 2.55 -95.21 -64.31
C HIS A 998 3.62 -94.31 -63.68
N GLU A 999 3.55 -93.01 -63.97
CA GLU A 999 4.41 -92.00 -63.34
C GLU A 999 3.92 -91.63 -61.93
N ARG A 1000 4.75 -91.92 -60.93
CA ARG A 1000 4.42 -91.74 -59.49
C ARG A 1000 4.12 -90.29 -59.10
N ASN A 1001 4.59 -89.33 -59.87
CA ASN A 1001 4.39 -87.88 -59.63
C ASN A 1001 3.40 -87.22 -60.61
N ALA A 1002 2.82 -87.96 -61.56
CA ALA A 1002 1.85 -87.38 -62.51
C ALA A 1002 0.47 -87.11 -61.88
N ARG A 1003 -0.15 -86.01 -62.31
CA ARG A 1003 -1.52 -85.58 -61.98
C ARG A 1003 -2.55 -86.56 -62.55
N HIS A 1004 -3.55 -86.95 -61.75
CA HIS A 1004 -4.60 -87.90 -62.14
C HIS A 1004 -5.90 -87.82 -61.34
N ILE A 1005 -5.92 -87.10 -60.21
CA ILE A 1005 -7.14 -86.88 -59.39
C ILE A 1005 -8.22 -86.10 -60.18
N ASN A 1006 -7.85 -85.53 -61.34
CA ASN A 1006 -8.72 -84.91 -62.33
C ASN A 1006 -9.19 -85.87 -63.46
N GLY A 1007 -9.03 -87.19 -63.33
CA GLY A 1007 -9.49 -88.19 -64.31
C GLY A 1007 -8.54 -88.49 -65.48
N GLY A 1008 -7.33 -87.91 -65.50
CA GLY A 1008 -6.29 -88.26 -66.48
C GLY A 1008 -5.60 -89.59 -66.16
N SER A 1009 -5.18 -90.34 -67.18
CA SER A 1009 -4.35 -91.53 -66.96
C SER A 1009 -2.95 -91.15 -66.48
N ARG A 1010 -2.31 -92.04 -65.71
CA ARG A 1010 -0.94 -91.85 -65.19
C ARG A 1010 0.14 -92.43 -66.09
N LEU A 1011 -0.20 -92.92 -67.30
CA LEU A 1011 0.71 -93.69 -68.13
C LEU A 1011 2.03 -92.96 -68.37
N ARG A 1012 3.16 -93.68 -68.27
CA ARG A 1012 4.47 -93.13 -68.64
C ARG A 1012 4.46 -92.69 -70.10
N ALA A 1013 5.25 -91.66 -70.44
CA ALA A 1013 5.28 -91.10 -71.80
C ALA A 1013 5.60 -92.14 -72.89
N GLN A 1014 6.38 -93.18 -72.57
CA GLN A 1014 6.69 -94.31 -73.47
C GLN A 1014 5.46 -95.15 -73.87
N PHE A 1015 4.35 -95.04 -73.14
CA PHE A 1015 3.06 -95.68 -73.42
C PHE A 1015 2.04 -94.70 -74.01
N SER A 1016 2.45 -93.49 -74.43
CA SER A 1016 1.55 -92.49 -75.00
C SER A 1016 1.69 -92.41 -76.52
N GLY A 1017 0.58 -92.56 -77.24
CA GLY A 1017 0.55 -92.58 -78.70
C GLY A 1017 -0.80 -93.02 -79.25
N GLY A 1018 -0.81 -93.64 -80.43
CA GLY A 1018 -2.00 -94.22 -81.04
C GLY A 1018 -2.54 -95.47 -80.31
N LEU A 1019 -3.71 -95.93 -80.78
CA LEU A 1019 -4.51 -97.03 -80.22
C LEU A 1019 -3.66 -98.25 -79.80
N ASN A 1020 -3.85 -98.71 -78.56
CA ASN A 1020 -3.23 -99.89 -77.95
C ASN A 1020 -1.70 -99.86 -77.76
N LEU A 1021 -0.98 -98.79 -78.09
CA LEU A 1021 0.48 -98.75 -77.89
C LEU A 1021 0.91 -98.94 -76.43
N GLU A 1022 0.05 -98.62 -75.46
CA GLU A 1022 0.27 -98.91 -74.04
C GLU A 1022 0.27 -100.41 -73.70
N CYS A 1023 -0.41 -101.23 -74.50
CA CYS A 1023 -0.39 -102.69 -74.40
C CYS A 1023 0.71 -103.28 -75.29
N ASN A 1024 0.78 -102.88 -76.56
CA ASN A 1024 1.71 -103.42 -77.55
C ASN A 1024 3.18 -103.29 -77.14
N TYR A 1025 3.55 -102.24 -76.39
CA TYR A 1025 4.88 -102.09 -75.78
C TYR A 1025 5.36 -103.36 -75.03
N CYS A 1026 4.44 -104.08 -74.38
CA CYS A 1026 4.74 -105.33 -73.65
C CYS A 1026 4.26 -106.59 -74.41
N HIS A 1027 3.18 -106.49 -75.18
CA HIS A 1027 2.52 -107.65 -75.79
C HIS A 1027 3.07 -108.05 -77.16
N ASP A 1028 3.72 -107.13 -77.88
CA ASP A 1028 4.40 -107.45 -79.15
C ASP A 1028 5.90 -107.79 -78.94
N ASP A 1029 6.46 -107.44 -77.76
CA ASP A 1029 7.85 -107.72 -77.40
C ASP A 1029 7.99 -109.13 -76.77
N SER A 1030 8.56 -110.06 -77.54
CA SER A 1030 8.84 -111.44 -77.12
C SER A 1030 9.90 -111.58 -76.02
N SER A 1031 10.63 -110.51 -75.68
CA SER A 1031 11.53 -110.43 -74.52
C SER A 1031 10.83 -109.97 -73.24
N VAL A 1032 9.72 -109.22 -73.35
CA VAL A 1032 8.91 -108.77 -72.21
C VAL A 1032 7.84 -109.79 -71.84
N LEU A 1033 7.28 -110.49 -72.84
CA LEU A 1033 6.24 -111.50 -72.64
C LEU A 1033 6.65 -112.87 -73.20
N LEU A 1034 6.66 -113.88 -72.33
CA LEU A 1034 7.08 -115.25 -72.68
C LEU A 1034 5.92 -116.16 -73.12
N ASP A 1035 4.70 -115.90 -72.63
CA ASP A 1035 3.46 -116.64 -72.95
C ASP A 1035 3.07 -116.46 -74.44
N PRO A 1036 3.08 -117.51 -75.28
CA PRO A 1036 2.63 -117.41 -76.67
C PRO A 1036 1.17 -116.98 -76.81
N ASP A 1037 0.29 -117.41 -75.90
CA ASP A 1037 -1.16 -117.24 -76.01
C ASP A 1037 -1.63 -115.82 -75.65
N SER A 1038 -0.69 -114.96 -75.27
CA SER A 1038 -0.93 -113.57 -74.86
C SER A 1038 -0.09 -112.54 -75.67
N ARG A 1039 0.63 -112.98 -76.72
CA ARG A 1039 1.52 -112.14 -77.56
C ARG A 1039 0.93 -111.80 -78.92
N ASN A 1040 1.35 -110.65 -79.48
CA ASN A 1040 0.95 -110.16 -80.82
C ASN A 1040 -0.58 -110.19 -81.00
N MET A 1041 -1.30 -109.76 -79.97
CA MET A 1041 -2.74 -109.93 -79.88
C MET A 1041 -3.46 -109.01 -80.87
N SER A 1042 -4.19 -109.60 -81.82
CA SER A 1042 -4.99 -108.83 -82.77
C SER A 1042 -6.03 -107.97 -82.03
N THR A 1043 -6.30 -106.78 -82.53
CA THR A 1043 -7.47 -105.99 -82.10
C THR A 1043 -8.74 -106.48 -82.81
N HIS A 1044 -9.91 -106.25 -82.21
CA HIS A 1044 -11.23 -106.56 -82.78
C HIS A 1044 -11.84 -105.34 -83.50
N VAL A 1045 -12.95 -105.54 -84.20
CA VAL A 1045 -13.69 -104.46 -84.87
C VAL A 1045 -14.75 -103.86 -83.94
N LEU A 1046 -14.89 -102.52 -83.95
CA LEU A 1046 -15.95 -101.83 -83.17
C LEU A 1046 -17.32 -101.85 -83.88
N VAL A 1047 -17.33 -102.02 -85.21
CA VAL A 1047 -18.54 -102.08 -86.04
C VAL A 1047 -18.39 -103.13 -87.13
N LYS A 1048 -19.51 -103.68 -87.60
CA LYS A 1048 -19.56 -104.71 -88.65
C LYS A 1048 -18.95 -104.17 -89.96
N GLY A 1049 -17.84 -104.77 -90.39
CA GLY A 1049 -17.10 -104.33 -91.59
C GLY A 1049 -16.21 -103.09 -91.38
N GLY A 1050 -16.03 -102.63 -90.15
CA GLY A 1050 -15.03 -101.61 -89.81
C GLY A 1050 -13.61 -102.18 -89.76
N THR A 1051 -12.61 -101.30 -89.70
CA THR A 1051 -11.21 -101.72 -89.48
C THR A 1051 -11.00 -102.25 -88.05
N PRO A 1052 -10.01 -103.13 -87.83
CA PRO A 1052 -9.61 -103.56 -86.49
C PRO A 1052 -9.11 -102.35 -85.69
N ALA A 1053 -9.86 -101.97 -84.66
CA ALA A 1053 -9.69 -100.67 -83.97
C ALA A 1053 -10.31 -100.64 -82.56
N MET A 1054 -10.62 -101.79 -81.96
CA MET A 1054 -11.06 -101.87 -80.57
C MET A 1054 -9.85 -101.75 -79.62
N GLU A 1055 -9.99 -100.95 -78.57
CA GLU A 1055 -8.95 -100.89 -77.52
C GLU A 1055 -8.97 -102.19 -76.70
N CYS A 1056 -7.80 -102.74 -76.37
CA CYS A 1056 -7.69 -103.90 -75.48
C CYS A 1056 -8.35 -103.63 -74.12
N ALA A 1057 -8.34 -102.37 -73.68
CA ALA A 1057 -9.01 -101.87 -72.48
C ALA A 1057 -10.55 -101.96 -72.50
N GLN A 1058 -11.19 -102.20 -73.66
CA GLN A 1058 -12.64 -102.44 -73.74
C GLN A 1058 -13.02 -103.81 -73.14
N CYS A 1059 -12.17 -104.83 -73.33
CA CYS A 1059 -12.41 -106.18 -72.83
C CYS A 1059 -11.60 -106.51 -71.57
N HIS A 1060 -10.41 -105.93 -71.39
CA HIS A 1060 -9.51 -106.21 -70.25
C HIS A 1060 -9.39 -104.99 -69.30
N ASP A 1061 -9.20 -105.24 -68.01
CA ASP A 1061 -8.64 -104.23 -67.08
C ASP A 1061 -7.19 -104.63 -66.76
N PRO A 1062 -6.16 -103.83 -67.09
CA PRO A 1062 -4.76 -104.17 -66.81
C PRO A 1062 -4.44 -104.32 -65.31
N HIS A 1063 -5.38 -103.97 -64.42
CA HIS A 1063 -5.29 -104.11 -62.98
C HIS A 1063 -6.07 -105.33 -62.45
N GLY A 1064 -6.55 -106.21 -63.34
CA GLY A 1064 -7.26 -107.42 -62.97
C GLY A 1064 -8.72 -107.20 -62.58
N SER A 1065 -9.40 -108.30 -62.33
CA SER A 1065 -10.84 -108.37 -62.06
C SER A 1065 -11.19 -109.68 -61.35
N ASN A 1066 -12.47 -109.92 -61.12
CA ASN A 1066 -12.96 -111.21 -60.63
C ASN A 1066 -12.97 -112.34 -61.69
N ASN A 1067 -12.58 -112.05 -62.94
CA ASN A 1067 -12.59 -112.99 -64.07
C ASN A 1067 -11.17 -113.52 -64.43
N LEU A 1068 -11.10 -114.55 -65.29
CA LEU A 1068 -9.87 -115.04 -65.90
C LEU A 1068 -9.34 -114.08 -66.97
N LYS A 1069 -8.03 -114.21 -67.28
CA LYS A 1069 -7.29 -113.42 -68.28
C LYS A 1069 -7.62 -111.90 -68.23
N MET A 1070 -7.89 -111.40 -67.02
CA MET A 1070 -8.09 -109.98 -66.72
C MET A 1070 -9.29 -109.32 -67.45
N ILE A 1071 -10.25 -110.12 -67.94
CA ILE A 1071 -11.48 -109.63 -68.56
C ILE A 1071 -12.25 -108.76 -67.57
N ARG A 1072 -12.73 -107.58 -67.97
CA ARG A 1072 -13.44 -106.65 -67.08
C ARG A 1072 -14.64 -107.34 -66.41
N ALA A 1073 -14.90 -107.02 -65.14
CA ALA A 1073 -16.10 -107.48 -64.46
C ALA A 1073 -17.39 -106.83 -65.01
N VAL A 1074 -17.26 -105.70 -65.71
CA VAL A 1074 -18.36 -105.03 -66.42
C VAL A 1074 -17.90 -104.59 -67.81
N ILE A 1075 -18.66 -104.97 -68.84
CA ILE A 1075 -18.49 -104.56 -70.25
C ILE A 1075 -19.85 -104.04 -70.74
N ASN A 1076 -19.90 -102.89 -71.42
CA ASN A 1076 -21.14 -102.23 -71.88
C ASN A 1076 -22.24 -102.08 -70.81
N GLY A 1077 -21.84 -101.88 -69.54
CA GLY A 1077 -22.77 -101.77 -68.41
C GLY A 1077 -23.41 -103.09 -67.96
N LYS A 1078 -22.94 -104.23 -68.47
CA LYS A 1078 -23.37 -105.58 -68.11
C LYS A 1078 -22.29 -106.30 -67.31
N GLU A 1079 -22.69 -106.97 -66.23
CA GLU A 1079 -21.77 -107.79 -65.43
C GLU A 1079 -21.34 -109.03 -66.21
N ILE A 1080 -20.04 -109.33 -66.17
CA ILE A 1080 -19.42 -110.46 -66.86
C ILE A 1080 -18.88 -111.43 -65.83
N VAL A 1081 -19.29 -112.70 -65.93
CA VAL A 1081 -18.73 -113.80 -65.15
C VAL A 1081 -17.96 -114.72 -66.10
N PHE A 1082 -16.63 -114.64 -66.08
CA PHE A 1082 -15.74 -115.42 -66.93
C PHE A 1082 -14.70 -116.17 -66.09
N ASN A 1083 -15.08 -117.36 -65.63
CA ASN A 1083 -14.28 -118.19 -64.73
C ASN A 1083 -13.76 -119.48 -65.40
N ASP A 1084 -14.03 -119.67 -66.69
CA ASP A 1084 -13.62 -120.84 -67.48
C ASP A 1084 -13.34 -120.42 -68.93
N MET A 1085 -12.13 -120.70 -69.41
CA MET A 1085 -11.67 -120.39 -70.77
C MET A 1085 -12.42 -121.13 -71.88
N MET A 1086 -13.00 -122.30 -71.60
CA MET A 1086 -13.72 -123.11 -72.60
C MET A 1086 -15.21 -122.77 -72.65
N ASN A 1087 -15.85 -122.51 -71.50
CA ASN A 1087 -17.31 -122.37 -71.41
C ASN A 1087 -17.80 -120.94 -71.14
N GLY A 1088 -16.98 -120.03 -70.60
CA GLY A 1088 -17.45 -118.72 -70.09
C GLY A 1088 -17.48 -117.55 -71.08
N LEU A 1089 -17.21 -117.78 -72.38
CA LEU A 1089 -17.19 -116.70 -73.40
C LEU A 1089 -18.58 -116.21 -73.78
N ILE A 1090 -19.59 -117.07 -73.56
CA ILE A 1090 -21.02 -116.78 -73.65
C ILE A 1090 -21.70 -117.23 -72.36
N ASP A 1091 -22.87 -116.68 -72.09
CA ASP A 1091 -23.76 -117.09 -71.00
C ASP A 1091 -25.10 -117.48 -71.63
N THR A 1092 -25.50 -118.74 -71.47
CA THR A 1092 -26.77 -119.27 -72.02
C THR A 1092 -27.99 -118.92 -71.17
N VAL A 1093 -27.78 -118.52 -69.90
CA VAL A 1093 -28.83 -118.20 -68.94
C VAL A 1093 -29.17 -116.71 -69.00
N THR A 1094 -28.18 -115.83 -68.87
CA THR A 1094 -28.40 -114.37 -68.89
C THR A 1094 -28.36 -113.79 -70.31
N ASN A 1095 -27.76 -114.50 -71.26
CA ASN A 1095 -27.49 -114.02 -72.62
C ASN A 1095 -26.66 -112.71 -72.66
N GLN A 1096 -25.76 -112.57 -71.68
CA GLN A 1096 -24.90 -111.41 -71.41
C GLN A 1096 -23.45 -111.83 -71.07
N GLY A 1097 -22.93 -112.91 -71.65
CA GLY A 1097 -21.50 -113.25 -71.63
C GLY A 1097 -20.65 -112.34 -72.52
N ILE A 1098 -19.32 -112.54 -72.51
CA ILE A 1098 -18.32 -111.62 -73.12
C ILE A 1098 -18.68 -111.23 -74.56
N CYS A 1099 -19.00 -112.19 -75.42
CA CYS A 1099 -19.34 -111.90 -76.81
C CYS A 1099 -20.72 -111.23 -76.94
N GLN A 1100 -21.70 -111.68 -76.16
CA GLN A 1100 -23.10 -111.24 -76.26
C GLN A 1100 -23.27 -109.77 -75.89
N VAL A 1101 -22.56 -109.25 -74.88
CA VAL A 1101 -22.72 -107.84 -74.44
C VAL A 1101 -22.26 -106.80 -75.45
N CYS A 1102 -21.47 -107.19 -76.45
CA CYS A 1102 -21.03 -106.32 -77.55
C CYS A 1102 -21.81 -106.60 -78.84
N HIS A 1103 -22.17 -107.85 -79.11
CA HIS A 1103 -22.72 -108.24 -80.40
C HIS A 1103 -24.24 -108.07 -80.50
N THR A 1104 -24.69 -107.05 -81.24
CA THR A 1104 -26.10 -106.85 -81.60
C THR A 1104 -26.44 -107.30 -83.03
N GLN A 1105 -25.42 -107.51 -83.89
CA GLN A 1105 -25.58 -107.74 -85.34
C GLN A 1105 -24.84 -108.99 -85.90
N THR A 1106 -24.35 -109.87 -85.01
CA THR A 1106 -23.88 -111.21 -85.37
C THR A 1106 -25.05 -112.12 -85.72
N SER A 1107 -24.79 -113.22 -86.43
CA SER A 1107 -25.81 -114.25 -86.66
C SER A 1107 -26.22 -114.91 -85.35
N HIS A 1108 -25.23 -115.28 -84.53
CA HIS A 1108 -25.37 -116.04 -83.29
C HIS A 1108 -24.90 -115.26 -82.06
N TYR A 1109 -25.36 -115.70 -80.87
CA TYR A 1109 -25.02 -115.11 -79.56
C TYR A 1109 -25.12 -113.59 -79.51
N ARG A 1110 -26.33 -113.09 -79.81
CA ARG A 1110 -26.66 -111.66 -79.74
C ARG A 1110 -27.05 -111.22 -78.33
N ALA A 1111 -26.78 -109.96 -78.01
CA ALA A 1111 -27.11 -109.32 -76.74
C ALA A 1111 -28.55 -109.58 -76.27
N GLY A 1112 -28.72 -110.32 -75.18
CA GLY A 1112 -30.04 -110.60 -74.58
C GLY A 1112 -30.96 -111.51 -75.40
N ILE A 1113 -30.47 -112.15 -76.47
CA ILE A 1113 -31.23 -113.10 -77.28
C ILE A 1113 -30.74 -114.52 -76.98
N PRO A 1114 -31.62 -115.42 -76.46
CA PRO A 1114 -31.31 -116.84 -76.34
C PRO A 1114 -30.95 -117.47 -77.69
N GLU A 1115 -29.90 -118.29 -77.69
CA GLU A 1115 -29.36 -118.96 -78.87
C GLU A 1115 -29.10 -120.44 -78.55
N THR A 1116 -29.55 -121.32 -79.45
CA THR A 1116 -29.45 -122.78 -79.32
C THR A 1116 -28.69 -123.43 -80.48
N ASP A 1117 -28.55 -122.73 -81.60
CA ASP A 1117 -28.22 -123.35 -82.89
C ASP A 1117 -26.73 -123.17 -83.25
N HIS A 1118 -25.90 -122.92 -82.23
CA HIS A 1118 -24.45 -122.71 -82.32
C HIS A 1118 -23.74 -123.40 -81.14
N PRO A 1119 -22.47 -123.83 -81.27
CA PRO A 1119 -21.71 -124.38 -80.14
C PRO A 1119 -21.53 -123.38 -78.98
N THR A 1120 -21.88 -123.81 -77.77
CA THR A 1120 -21.85 -123.04 -76.52
C THR A 1120 -20.50 -123.03 -75.82
N SER A 1121 -19.53 -123.80 -76.30
CA SER A 1121 -18.20 -123.93 -75.69
C SER A 1121 -17.09 -124.13 -76.73
N GLY A 1122 -15.84 -123.95 -76.31
CA GLY A 1122 -14.66 -124.08 -77.17
C GLY A 1122 -14.51 -122.96 -78.21
N CYS A 1123 -15.21 -121.83 -78.03
CA CYS A 1123 -15.44 -120.82 -79.06
C CYS A 1123 -14.16 -120.30 -79.75
N LEU A 1124 -13.04 -120.18 -79.00
CA LEU A 1124 -11.76 -119.69 -79.52
C LEU A 1124 -11.10 -120.61 -80.57
N SER A 1125 -11.55 -121.86 -80.70
CA SER A 1125 -11.09 -122.77 -81.76
C SER A 1125 -11.57 -122.37 -83.16
N CYS A 1126 -12.76 -121.76 -83.24
CA CYS A 1126 -13.31 -121.18 -84.47
C CYS A 1126 -13.06 -119.66 -84.55
N HIS A 1127 -13.06 -118.97 -83.40
CA HIS A 1127 -12.90 -117.53 -83.24
C HIS A 1127 -11.60 -117.19 -82.48
N PRO A 1128 -10.40 -117.41 -83.07
CA PRO A 1128 -9.14 -117.20 -82.36
C PRO A 1128 -8.91 -115.72 -82.03
N HIS A 1129 -8.36 -115.46 -80.85
CA HIS A 1129 -8.03 -114.10 -80.39
C HIS A 1129 -6.89 -113.49 -81.26
N VAL A 1130 -5.93 -114.31 -81.69
CA VAL A 1130 -4.91 -113.93 -82.69
C VAL A 1130 -5.41 -114.34 -84.08
N GLY A 1131 -6.07 -113.41 -84.78
CA GLY A 1131 -6.57 -113.59 -86.14
C GLY A 1131 -5.85 -112.67 -87.13
N ALA A 1132 -5.59 -113.17 -88.34
CA ALA A 1132 -4.78 -112.47 -89.35
C ALA A 1132 -5.41 -111.19 -89.92
N GLU A 1133 -6.75 -111.08 -89.87
CA GLU A 1133 -7.50 -109.89 -90.29
C GLU A 1133 -7.99 -109.07 -89.09
N ALA A 1134 -8.50 -109.73 -88.04
CA ALA A 1134 -8.86 -109.16 -86.74
C ALA A 1134 -9.01 -110.28 -85.70
N ALA A 1135 -9.03 -109.95 -84.42
CA ALA A 1135 -9.39 -110.89 -83.36
C ALA A 1135 -10.81 -111.44 -83.53
N PHE A 1136 -11.04 -112.68 -83.10
CA PHE A 1136 -12.34 -113.35 -83.02
C PHE A 1136 -13.13 -113.48 -84.34
N LEU A 1137 -12.54 -113.10 -85.49
CA LEU A 1137 -13.13 -113.39 -86.79
C LEU A 1137 -13.15 -114.92 -87.02
N PRO A 1138 -14.27 -115.50 -87.47
CA PRO A 1138 -14.38 -116.93 -87.70
C PRO A 1138 -13.43 -117.37 -88.82
N GLN A 1139 -12.48 -118.25 -88.51
CA GLN A 1139 -11.56 -118.77 -89.54
C GLN A 1139 -12.25 -119.81 -90.42
N SER A 1140 -12.28 -119.56 -91.73
CA SER A 1140 -12.91 -120.42 -92.73
C SER A 1140 -12.08 -121.67 -93.06
N ARG A 1141 -12.00 -122.62 -92.12
CA ARG A 1141 -11.82 -124.01 -92.52
C ARG A 1141 -13.10 -124.48 -93.20
N ARG A 1142 -12.95 -125.05 -94.40
CA ARG A 1142 -13.96 -125.93 -95.00
C ARG A 1142 -14.21 -127.08 -94.00
N TYR A 1143 -15.43 -127.57 -93.81
CA TYR A 1143 -16.55 -127.62 -94.75
C TYR A 1143 -17.85 -127.07 -94.18
#